data_AF-A0A091FC75-F1
#
_entry.id   AF-A0A091FC75-F1
#
_cell.length_a   1.000
_cell.length_b   1.000
_cell.length_c   1.000
_cell.angle_alpha   90.00
_cell.angle_beta   90.00
_cell.angle_gamma   90.00
#
_symmetry.space_group_name_H-M   'P 1'
#
loop_
_entity.id
_entity.type
_entity.pdbx_description
1 polymer ?
#
loop_
_entity_poly.entity_id
_entity_poly.type
_entity_poly.pdbx_seq_one_letter_code
_entity_poly.pdbx_strand_id
1 'polypeptide(L)'
;MEKYKITKTIRFKLLPDKIQDISRQVAVLQNSTNAEKKNNLLRLVQRGQELPKLLNEYIRYSDNHKLKSNVTVHFRWLRLFTKDLFYNWKKDNTEKKIKISDVVYLSHVFEAFLKEWESTIERVNADCNKPEESKTRDAEIALSIRKLGIKHQLPFIKGFVDNSNDKNSEDTKSKLTALLSEFEAVLKICEQNYLPSQSSGIAIAKASFNYYTINKKQKDFEAEIVALKKQLHARYGNKKYDQLLRELNLIPLKELPLKELPLIEFYSEIKKRKSTKKSEFLEAVSNGLVFDDLKSKFPLFQTESNKYDEYLKLSNKITQKSTAKSLLSKDSPEAQKLQTEITKLKKNRGEYFKKAFGKYVQLCELYKEIAGKRGKLKGQIKGIENERIDSQRLQYWALVLEDNLKHSLILIPKEKTNELYRKVWGAKDDGASSSSSSTLYYFESMTYRALRKLCFGINGNTFLPEIQKELPQYNQKEFGEFCFHKSNDDKEIDEPKLISFYQSVLKTDFVKNTLALPQSVFNEVAIQSFETRQDFQIALEKCCYAKKQIISESLKKEILENYNTQIFKITSLDLQRSEQKNLKGHTRIWNRFWTKQNEEINYNLRLNPEIAIVWRKAKKTRIEKYGERSVLYEPEKRNRYLHEQYTLCTTVTDNALNNEITFAFEDTKKKGTEIVKYNEKINQTLKKEFNKNQLWFYGIDAGEIELATLALMNKDKEPQLFTVYELKKLDFFKHGYIYNKERELVIREKPYKAIQNLSYFLNEELYEKTFRDGKFNETYNELFKEKHVSAIDLTTAKVINGKIILNGDMITFLNLRILHAQRKIYEELIENPHAELKEKDYKLYFEIEGKDKDIYISRLDFEYIKPYQEISNYLFAYFASQQINEAREEEQINQTKRALAGNMIGVIYYLYQKYRGIISIEDLKQTKVESDRNKFEGNIERPLEWALYRKFQQEGYVPPISELIKLRELEKFPLKDVKQPKYENIQQFGIIKFVSPEETSTTCPKCLRRFKDYDKNKQEGFCKCQCGFDTRNDLKGFEGLNDPDKVAAFNIAKRGFEDLQKYK
;
A
#
# COMPACT_ATOMS: atom_id res chain seq x y z
N MET A 1 -19.19 8.97 17.54
CA MET A 1 -18.01 8.10 17.30
C MET A 1 -16.68 8.84 17.35
N GLU A 2 -15.77 8.39 18.22
CA GLU A 2 -14.35 8.79 18.24
C GLU A 2 -13.65 8.32 16.95
N LYS A 3 -12.78 9.14 16.35
CA LYS A 3 -12.06 8.84 15.11
C LYS A 3 -10.56 8.85 15.39
N TYR A 4 -9.76 8.05 14.70
CA TYR A 4 -8.30 8.13 14.81
C TYR A 4 -7.70 9.05 13.76
N LYS A 5 -6.42 9.37 13.93
CA LYS A 5 -5.61 10.18 13.01
C LYS A 5 -5.47 9.49 11.64
N ILE A 6 -5.87 10.16 10.56
CA ILE A 6 -5.87 9.59 9.20
C ILE A 6 -5.21 10.55 8.23
N THR A 7 -4.27 10.03 7.44
CA THR A 7 -3.69 10.78 6.33
C THR A 7 -4.41 10.49 5.02
N LYS A 8 -4.87 11.53 4.32
CA LYS A 8 -5.57 11.45 3.02
C LYS A 8 -4.78 12.21 1.97
N THR A 9 -4.76 11.69 0.73
CA THR A 9 -4.22 12.45 -0.42
C THR A 9 -5.34 13.24 -1.07
N ILE A 10 -5.15 14.54 -1.25
CA ILE A 10 -6.06 15.43 -1.98
C ILE A 10 -5.36 16.00 -3.21
N ARG A 11 -6.15 16.31 -4.25
CA ARG A 11 -5.63 16.78 -5.53
C ARG A 11 -6.46 17.93 -6.09
N PHE A 12 -5.77 18.94 -6.62
CA PHE A 12 -6.37 20.11 -7.26
C PHE A 12 -5.73 20.41 -8.60
N LYS A 13 -6.51 20.95 -9.54
CA LYS A 13 -5.95 21.47 -10.79
C LYS A 13 -5.18 22.75 -10.45
N LEU A 14 -4.05 22.94 -11.09
CA LEU A 14 -3.28 24.17 -11.04
C LEU A 14 -3.40 24.88 -12.39
N LEU A 15 -3.66 26.18 -12.36
CA LEU A 15 -3.55 27.05 -13.53
C LEU A 15 -2.27 27.88 -13.38
N PRO A 16 -1.33 27.77 -14.32
CA PRO A 16 -0.10 28.57 -14.26
C PRO A 16 -0.42 30.05 -14.38
N ASP A 17 0.20 30.87 -13.52
CA ASP A 17 0.13 32.33 -13.57
C ASP A 17 1.52 32.93 -13.91
N LYS A 18 2.57 32.46 -13.21
CA LYS A 18 3.98 32.81 -13.46
C LYS A 18 4.85 31.58 -13.18
N ILE A 19 5.35 30.86 -14.18
CA ILE A 19 6.04 29.56 -13.95
C ILE A 19 7.31 29.34 -14.80
N GLN A 20 8.34 30.17 -14.65
CA GLN A 20 9.54 30.13 -15.51
C GLN A 20 10.34 28.80 -15.47
N ASP A 21 10.82 28.38 -14.30
CA ASP A 21 11.71 27.19 -14.20
C ASP A 21 10.96 25.89 -14.46
N ILE A 22 9.73 25.81 -13.97
CA ILE A 22 8.89 24.64 -14.20
C ILE A 22 8.53 24.53 -15.69
N SER A 23 8.27 25.64 -16.38
CA SER A 23 8.01 25.62 -17.83
C SER A 23 9.23 25.13 -18.61
N ARG A 24 10.45 25.54 -18.23
CA ARG A 24 11.69 25.03 -18.84
C ARG A 24 11.83 23.51 -18.67
N GLN A 25 11.54 22.99 -17.47
CA GLN A 25 11.56 21.54 -17.24
C GLN A 25 10.51 20.80 -18.08
N VAL A 26 9.29 21.35 -18.18
CA VAL A 26 8.24 20.79 -19.03
C VAL A 26 8.63 20.83 -20.52
N ALA A 27 9.25 21.91 -20.98
CA ALA A 27 9.73 22.02 -22.36
C ALA A 27 10.76 20.93 -22.70
N VAL A 28 11.70 20.64 -21.79
CA VAL A 28 12.65 19.52 -21.95
C VAL A 28 11.91 18.19 -22.09
N LEU A 29 10.85 17.95 -21.30
CA LEU A 29 10.02 16.74 -21.40
C LEU A 29 9.22 16.66 -22.71
N GLN A 30 8.93 17.81 -23.33
CA GLN A 30 8.23 17.89 -24.61
C GLN A 30 9.15 17.71 -25.81
N ASN A 31 10.42 18.09 -25.70
CA ASN A 31 11.37 18.20 -26.82
C ASN A 31 12.06 16.89 -27.24
N SER A 32 11.85 15.76 -26.53
CA SER A 32 12.41 14.47 -26.95
C SER A 32 11.82 14.02 -28.29
N THR A 33 12.68 13.83 -29.30
CA THR A 33 12.30 13.36 -30.64
C THR A 33 11.77 11.92 -30.59
N ASN A 34 10.95 11.52 -31.57
CA ASN A 34 10.45 10.12 -31.65
C ASN A 34 11.61 9.11 -31.78
N ALA A 35 12.67 9.47 -32.50
CA ALA A 35 13.86 8.65 -32.65
C ALA A 35 14.58 8.42 -31.31
N GLU A 36 14.80 9.47 -30.52
CA GLU A 36 15.39 9.35 -29.18
C GLU A 36 14.51 8.53 -28.24
N LYS A 37 13.19 8.72 -28.28
CA LYS A 37 12.24 7.94 -27.48
C LYS A 37 12.34 6.44 -27.81
N LYS A 38 12.36 6.10 -29.10
CA LYS A 38 12.50 4.72 -29.58
C LYS A 38 13.85 4.11 -29.17
N ASN A 39 14.96 4.84 -29.34
CA ASN A 39 16.29 4.36 -28.97
C ASN A 39 16.39 4.08 -27.46
N ASN A 40 15.83 4.94 -26.62
CA ASN A 40 15.79 4.72 -25.17
C ASN A 40 14.95 3.50 -24.79
N LEU A 41 13.82 3.25 -25.45
CA LEU A 41 13.03 2.03 -25.25
C LEU A 41 13.80 0.77 -25.65
N LEU A 42 14.45 0.77 -26.81
CA LEU A 42 15.24 -0.38 -27.26
C LEU A 42 16.38 -0.68 -26.29
N ARG A 43 17.05 0.36 -25.78
CA ARG A 43 18.07 0.21 -24.73
C ARG A 43 17.48 -0.36 -23.45
N LEU A 44 16.28 0.05 -23.05
CA LEU A 44 15.59 -0.49 -21.89
C LEU A 44 15.26 -1.98 -22.07
N VAL A 45 14.75 -2.36 -23.25
CA VAL A 45 14.44 -3.75 -23.62
C VAL A 45 15.71 -4.59 -23.57
N GLN A 46 16.79 -4.15 -24.19
CA GLN A 46 18.08 -4.85 -24.22
C GLN A 46 18.59 -5.13 -22.80
N ARG A 47 18.68 -4.10 -21.95
CA ARG A 47 19.11 -4.27 -20.55
C ARG A 47 18.11 -5.12 -19.74
N GLY A 48 16.83 -5.02 -20.05
CA GLY A 48 15.77 -5.83 -19.45
C GLY A 48 15.90 -7.32 -19.78
N GLN A 49 16.32 -7.67 -21.00
CA GLN A 49 16.56 -9.04 -21.46
C GLN A 49 17.86 -9.65 -20.90
N GLU A 50 18.85 -8.82 -20.57
CA GLU A 50 20.08 -9.26 -19.92
C GLU A 50 19.87 -9.67 -18.44
N LEU A 51 18.90 -9.04 -17.76
CA LEU A 51 18.68 -9.23 -16.32
C LEU A 51 18.34 -10.67 -15.92
N PRO A 52 17.37 -11.38 -16.54
CA PRO A 52 17.05 -12.77 -16.19
C PRO A 52 18.26 -13.70 -16.23
N LYS A 53 19.12 -13.54 -17.23
CA LYS A 53 20.32 -14.37 -17.41
C LYS A 53 21.30 -14.19 -16.26
N LEU A 54 21.73 -12.94 -16.01
CA LEU A 54 22.67 -12.62 -14.93
C LEU A 54 22.09 -12.90 -13.54
N LEU A 55 20.78 -12.69 -13.36
CA LEU A 55 20.13 -13.03 -12.10
C LEU A 55 20.17 -14.53 -11.87
N ASN A 56 19.74 -15.35 -12.83
CA ASN A 56 19.78 -16.81 -12.70
C ASN A 56 21.21 -17.32 -12.46
N GLU A 57 22.21 -16.76 -13.14
CA GLU A 57 23.62 -17.06 -12.86
C GLU A 57 23.99 -16.73 -11.40
N TYR A 58 23.48 -15.63 -10.85
CA TYR A 58 23.75 -15.22 -9.47
C TYR A 58 23.03 -16.12 -8.44
N ILE A 59 21.76 -16.49 -8.68
CA ILE A 59 20.92 -17.18 -7.68
C ILE A 59 20.81 -18.69 -7.85
N ARG A 60 21.12 -19.29 -9.01
CA ARG A 60 20.96 -20.73 -9.29
C ARG A 60 22.28 -21.40 -9.69
N TYR A 61 22.42 -22.70 -9.42
CA TYR A 61 23.50 -23.51 -10.01
C TYR A 61 23.19 -23.83 -11.47
N SER A 62 24.22 -23.86 -12.31
CA SER A 62 24.13 -24.16 -13.75
C SER A 62 23.52 -25.54 -14.03
N ASP A 63 23.79 -26.51 -13.16
CA ASP A 63 23.60 -27.93 -13.50
C ASP A 63 22.22 -28.47 -13.08
N ASN A 64 21.48 -27.75 -12.23
CA ASN A 64 20.22 -28.26 -11.67
C ASN A 64 19.14 -27.20 -11.36
N HIS A 65 19.36 -25.94 -11.77
CA HIS A 65 18.47 -24.80 -11.53
C HIS A 65 18.06 -24.57 -10.05
N LYS A 66 18.70 -25.23 -9.08
CA LYS A 66 18.42 -25.03 -7.65
C LYS A 66 19.06 -23.74 -7.16
N LEU A 67 18.41 -23.13 -6.17
CA LEU A 67 18.95 -21.94 -5.52
C LEU A 67 20.31 -22.22 -4.86
N LYS A 68 21.26 -21.31 -5.08
CA LYS A 68 22.63 -21.38 -4.57
C LYS A 68 22.65 -21.36 -3.04
N SER A 69 23.30 -22.35 -2.44
CA SER A 69 23.45 -22.42 -0.98
C SER A 69 24.52 -21.47 -0.42
N ASN A 70 25.37 -20.93 -1.29
CA ASN A 70 26.40 -19.95 -0.99
C ASN A 70 25.90 -18.49 -1.01
N VAL A 71 24.71 -18.23 -1.56
CA VAL A 71 24.08 -16.91 -1.53
C VAL A 71 23.25 -16.76 -0.26
N THR A 72 23.53 -15.70 0.49
CA THR A 72 22.77 -15.34 1.69
C THR A 72 22.04 -14.02 1.48
N VAL A 73 20.86 -13.86 2.07
CA VAL A 73 20.06 -12.64 2.03
C VAL A 73 19.72 -12.17 3.44
N HIS A 74 19.68 -10.84 3.65
CA HIS A 74 19.28 -10.24 4.92
C HIS A 74 17.77 -10.30 5.12
N PHE A 75 17.31 -10.59 6.34
CA PHE A 75 15.88 -10.58 6.71
C PHE A 75 15.13 -9.29 6.38
N ARG A 76 15.84 -8.15 6.34
CA ARG A 76 15.24 -6.87 5.97
C ARG A 76 14.58 -6.96 4.59
N TRP A 77 15.23 -7.61 3.63
CA TRP A 77 14.68 -7.78 2.30
C TRP A 77 13.46 -8.71 2.32
N LEU A 78 13.54 -9.86 2.99
CA LEU A 78 12.43 -10.80 3.13
C LEU A 78 11.20 -10.14 3.78
N ARG A 79 11.39 -9.37 4.85
CA ARG A 79 10.30 -8.61 5.51
C ARG A 79 9.69 -7.52 4.62
N LEU A 80 10.50 -6.93 3.74
CA LEU A 80 10.05 -5.84 2.88
C LEU A 80 9.30 -6.35 1.64
N PHE A 81 9.74 -7.46 1.06
CA PHE A 81 9.32 -7.92 -0.26
C PHE A 81 8.57 -9.25 -0.26
N THR A 82 8.80 -10.11 0.74
CA THR A 82 8.13 -11.41 0.91
C THR A 82 7.51 -11.52 2.29
N LYS A 83 6.91 -10.44 2.80
CA LYS A 83 6.51 -10.28 4.21
C LYS A 83 5.68 -11.46 4.70
N ASP A 84 4.58 -11.77 4.02
CA ASP A 84 3.64 -12.78 4.46
C ASP A 84 4.24 -14.19 4.45
N LEU A 85 4.96 -14.52 3.38
CA LEU A 85 5.68 -15.78 3.24
C LEU A 85 6.76 -15.94 4.31
N PHE A 86 7.51 -14.87 4.59
CA PHE A 86 8.58 -14.86 5.58
C PHE A 86 8.07 -15.17 6.98
N TYR A 87 7.02 -14.47 7.44
CA TYR A 87 6.47 -14.68 8.79
C TYR A 87 5.73 -16.01 8.93
N ASN A 88 5.17 -16.55 7.85
CA ASN A 88 4.58 -17.90 7.85
C ASN A 88 5.67 -18.99 7.92
N TRP A 89 6.81 -18.75 7.26
CA TRP A 89 7.90 -19.73 7.14
C TRP A 89 8.77 -19.81 8.40
N LYS A 90 9.03 -18.70 9.12
CA LYS A 90 9.88 -18.70 10.32
C LYS A 90 9.31 -17.86 11.45
N LYS A 91 8.86 -18.52 12.53
CA LYS A 91 8.30 -17.89 13.73
C LYS A 91 9.38 -17.25 14.64
N ASP A 92 10.60 -17.79 14.67
CA ASP A 92 11.68 -17.29 15.53
C ASP A 92 12.72 -16.42 14.79
N ASN A 93 12.89 -15.18 15.26
CA ASN A 93 13.63 -14.09 14.61
C ASN A 93 15.12 -13.99 15.01
N THR A 94 15.79 -15.09 15.31
CA THR A 94 17.14 -15.04 15.92
C THR A 94 18.30 -14.81 14.92
N GLU A 95 18.14 -15.14 13.63
CA GLU A 95 19.20 -14.99 12.62
C GLU A 95 19.06 -13.72 11.78
N LYS A 96 20.13 -12.95 11.55
CA LYS A 96 20.05 -11.70 10.74
C LYS A 96 20.12 -11.93 9.23
N LYS A 97 20.68 -13.06 8.79
CA LYS A 97 20.89 -13.46 7.39
C LYS A 97 20.60 -14.94 7.22
N ILE A 98 20.11 -15.33 6.05
CA ILE A 98 19.79 -16.72 5.72
C ILE A 98 20.23 -17.08 4.31
N LYS A 99 20.57 -18.34 4.07
CA LYS A 99 20.84 -18.83 2.71
C LYS A 99 19.55 -18.86 1.91
N ILE A 100 19.60 -18.44 0.65
CA ILE A 100 18.42 -18.46 -0.20
C ILE A 100 17.92 -19.90 -0.45
N SER A 101 18.82 -20.89 -0.42
CA SER A 101 18.49 -22.33 -0.53
C SER A 101 17.66 -22.86 0.64
N ASP A 102 17.76 -22.23 1.82
CA ASP A 102 17.10 -22.72 3.03
C ASP A 102 15.67 -22.16 3.14
N VAL A 103 15.31 -21.21 2.27
CA VAL A 103 13.98 -20.59 2.25
C VAL A 103 13.16 -21.22 1.12
N VAL A 104 12.36 -22.22 1.49
CA VAL A 104 11.63 -23.11 0.56
C VAL A 104 10.81 -22.33 -0.48
N TYR A 105 10.16 -21.24 -0.08
CA TYR A 105 9.30 -20.46 -0.97
C TYR A 105 10.05 -19.56 -1.96
N LEU A 106 11.36 -19.30 -1.78
CA LEU A 106 12.06 -18.31 -2.60
C LEU A 106 12.20 -18.73 -4.07
N SER A 107 12.24 -20.02 -4.38
CA SER A 107 12.32 -20.48 -5.77
C SER A 107 11.12 -19.98 -6.57
N HIS A 108 9.92 -20.20 -6.03
CA HIS A 108 8.66 -19.75 -6.62
C HIS A 108 8.56 -18.23 -6.68
N VAL A 109 9.05 -17.51 -5.67
CA VAL A 109 9.07 -16.04 -5.68
C VAL A 109 9.95 -15.52 -6.82
N PHE A 110 11.14 -16.10 -7.04
CA PHE A 110 12.00 -15.69 -8.15
C PHE A 110 11.45 -16.10 -9.51
N GLU A 111 10.82 -17.28 -9.62
CA GLU A 111 10.14 -17.73 -10.85
C GLU A 111 8.99 -16.79 -11.23
N ALA A 112 8.12 -16.46 -10.27
CA ALA A 112 7.03 -15.53 -10.48
C ALA A 112 7.56 -14.14 -10.89
N PHE A 113 8.61 -13.65 -10.22
CA PHE A 113 9.27 -12.40 -10.59
C PHE A 113 9.83 -12.43 -12.02
N LEU A 114 10.59 -13.48 -12.39
CA LEU A 114 11.20 -13.60 -13.70
C LEU A 114 10.15 -13.66 -14.81
N LYS A 115 9.10 -14.49 -14.63
CA LYS A 115 7.97 -14.58 -15.58
C LYS A 115 7.27 -13.23 -15.76
N GLU A 116 7.03 -12.50 -14.66
CA GLU A 116 6.40 -11.18 -14.74
C GLU A 116 7.31 -10.14 -15.39
N TRP A 117 8.62 -10.18 -15.09
CA TRP A 117 9.62 -9.29 -15.68
C TRP A 117 9.74 -9.50 -17.19
N GLU A 118 9.95 -10.73 -17.63
CA GLU A 118 10.04 -11.11 -19.04
C GLU A 118 8.78 -10.72 -19.80
N SER A 119 7.60 -11.09 -19.29
CA SER A 119 6.31 -10.68 -19.89
C SER A 119 6.15 -9.16 -19.99
N THR A 120 6.72 -8.40 -19.05
CA THR A 120 6.65 -6.93 -19.08
C THR A 120 7.63 -6.37 -20.12
N ILE A 121 8.85 -6.90 -20.20
CA ILE A 121 9.85 -6.48 -21.19
C ILE A 121 9.42 -6.85 -22.62
N GLU A 122 8.85 -8.03 -22.83
CA GLU A 122 8.28 -8.46 -24.11
C GLU A 122 7.15 -7.54 -24.56
N ARG A 123 6.27 -7.12 -23.63
CA ARG A 123 5.23 -6.12 -23.91
C ARG A 123 5.83 -4.78 -24.34
N VAL A 124 6.85 -4.30 -23.62
CA VAL A 124 7.55 -3.05 -24.03
C VAL A 124 8.14 -3.20 -25.43
N ASN A 125 8.73 -4.36 -25.76
CA ASN A 125 9.29 -4.62 -27.07
C ASN A 125 8.21 -4.67 -28.17
N ALA A 126 7.11 -5.37 -27.93
CA ALA A 126 5.97 -5.44 -28.84
C ALA A 126 5.36 -4.05 -29.09
N ASP A 127 5.17 -3.26 -28.03
CA ASP A 127 4.62 -1.91 -28.13
C ASP A 127 5.60 -0.93 -28.81
N CYS A 128 6.91 -1.14 -28.63
CA CYS A 128 7.95 -0.38 -29.33
C CYS A 128 7.86 -0.57 -30.86
N ASN A 129 7.45 -1.74 -31.32
CA ASN A 129 7.33 -2.09 -32.74
C ASN A 129 5.96 -1.74 -33.36
N LYS A 130 4.98 -1.30 -32.57
CA LYS A 130 3.69 -0.81 -33.10
C LYS A 130 3.88 0.45 -33.96
N PRO A 131 3.06 0.64 -35.01
CA PRO A 131 3.07 1.87 -35.80
C PRO A 131 2.89 3.12 -34.93
N GLU A 132 3.60 4.20 -35.27
CA GLU A 132 3.55 5.47 -34.52
C GLU A 132 2.14 6.09 -34.47
N GLU A 133 1.30 5.75 -35.44
CA GLU A 133 -0.09 6.20 -35.59
C GLU A 133 -1.06 5.48 -34.65
N SER A 134 -0.63 4.39 -33.98
CA SER A 134 -1.48 3.65 -33.05
C SER A 134 -1.91 4.53 -31.88
N LYS A 135 -3.23 4.71 -31.77
CA LYS A 135 -3.90 5.60 -30.81
C LYS A 135 -3.63 5.25 -29.33
N THR A 136 -3.18 4.03 -29.03
CA THR A 136 -2.96 3.54 -27.66
C THR A 136 -1.49 3.29 -27.32
N ARG A 137 -0.58 3.30 -28.30
CA ARG A 137 0.83 2.90 -28.15
C ARG A 137 1.55 3.57 -26.97
N ASP A 138 1.57 4.90 -26.93
CA ASP A 138 2.23 5.65 -25.83
C ASP A 138 1.67 5.30 -24.45
N ALA A 139 0.35 5.07 -24.36
CA ALA A 139 -0.30 4.74 -23.10
C ALA A 139 0.02 3.31 -22.67
N GLU A 140 0.07 2.36 -23.59
CA GLU A 140 0.45 0.96 -23.35
C GLU A 140 1.92 0.87 -22.91
N ILE A 141 2.82 1.55 -23.62
CA ILE A 141 4.23 1.69 -23.22
C ILE A 141 4.33 2.28 -21.81
N ALA A 142 3.64 3.40 -21.55
CA ALA A 142 3.68 4.05 -20.25
C ALA A 142 3.16 3.16 -19.11
N LEU A 143 2.19 2.27 -19.38
CA LEU A 143 1.70 1.30 -18.41
C LEU A 143 2.80 0.28 -18.07
N SER A 144 3.47 -0.26 -19.08
CA SER A 144 4.57 -1.22 -18.92
C SER A 144 5.80 -0.60 -18.24
N ILE A 145 6.18 0.63 -18.61
CA ILE A 145 7.23 1.41 -17.94
C ILE A 145 6.90 1.62 -16.46
N ARG A 146 5.66 2.02 -16.15
CA ARG A 146 5.21 2.18 -14.77
C ARG A 146 5.29 0.87 -14.00
N LYS A 147 4.93 -0.26 -14.64
CA LYS A 147 4.99 -1.59 -14.04
C LYS A 147 6.43 -1.93 -13.63
N LEU A 148 7.44 -1.67 -14.49
CA LEU A 148 8.85 -1.88 -14.16
C LEU A 148 9.33 -1.07 -12.94
N GLY A 149 8.75 0.11 -12.72
CA GLY A 149 9.06 0.99 -11.58
C GLY A 149 8.37 0.63 -10.24
N ILE A 150 7.40 -0.29 -10.22
CA ILE A 150 6.68 -0.63 -8.98
C ILE A 150 7.56 -1.40 -8.00
N LYS A 151 7.21 -1.37 -6.71
CA LYS A 151 7.96 -2.02 -5.61
C LYS A 151 8.38 -3.48 -5.91
N HIS A 152 7.54 -4.27 -6.56
CA HIS A 152 7.78 -5.70 -6.80
C HIS A 152 8.59 -6.01 -8.08
N GLN A 153 9.06 -4.99 -8.81
CA GLN A 153 9.84 -5.13 -10.04
C GLN A 153 11.29 -4.67 -9.83
N LEU A 154 11.74 -3.57 -10.44
CA LEU A 154 13.13 -3.10 -10.28
C LEU A 154 13.57 -2.91 -8.81
N PRO A 155 12.76 -2.31 -7.91
CA PRO A 155 13.11 -2.18 -6.49
C PRO A 155 13.23 -3.51 -5.75
N PHE A 156 12.47 -4.55 -6.15
CA PHE A 156 12.56 -5.89 -5.56
C PHE A 156 13.94 -6.47 -5.80
N ILE A 157 14.39 -6.46 -7.07
CA ILE A 157 15.66 -7.08 -7.44
C ILE A 157 16.86 -6.26 -7.00
N LYS A 158 16.81 -4.92 -7.13
CA LYS A 158 17.84 -4.03 -6.61
C LYS A 158 17.96 -4.18 -5.09
N GLY A 159 16.81 -4.24 -4.41
CA GLY A 159 16.75 -4.54 -2.98
C GLY A 159 17.38 -5.88 -2.65
N PHE A 160 17.20 -6.91 -3.46
CA PHE A 160 17.76 -8.24 -3.24
C PHE A 160 19.29 -8.21 -3.36
N VAL A 161 19.80 -7.63 -4.44
CA VAL A 161 21.25 -7.52 -4.70
C VAL A 161 21.94 -6.73 -3.59
N ASP A 162 21.35 -5.61 -3.16
CA ASP A 162 21.83 -4.79 -2.05
C ASP A 162 21.91 -5.54 -0.71
N ASN A 163 20.98 -6.47 -0.49
CA ASN A 163 20.82 -7.19 0.77
C ASN A 163 21.33 -8.64 0.72
N SER A 164 21.89 -9.07 -0.42
CA SER A 164 22.43 -10.40 -0.61
C SER A 164 23.96 -10.40 -0.61
N ASN A 165 24.55 -11.56 -0.34
CA ASN A 165 25.98 -11.77 -0.40
C ASN A 165 26.26 -13.20 -0.84
N ASP A 166 26.94 -13.37 -1.97
CA ASP A 166 27.60 -14.62 -2.33
C ASP A 166 28.99 -14.67 -1.68
N LYS A 167 29.43 -15.84 -1.24
CA LYS A 167 30.81 -16.06 -0.78
C LYS A 167 31.79 -16.24 -1.94
N ASN A 168 31.29 -16.60 -3.14
CA ASN A 168 32.10 -17.08 -4.27
C ASN A 168 31.88 -16.33 -5.59
N SER A 169 31.00 -15.30 -5.68
CA SER A 169 30.72 -14.57 -6.94
C SER A 169 30.61 -13.03 -6.77
N GLU A 170 31.67 -12.40 -6.27
CA GLU A 170 31.68 -10.92 -6.16
C GLU A 170 31.65 -10.23 -7.55
N ASP A 171 32.16 -10.90 -8.59
CA ASP A 171 32.15 -10.42 -9.98
C ASP A 171 30.73 -10.41 -10.59
N THR A 172 30.00 -11.54 -10.56
CA THR A 172 28.61 -11.62 -11.04
C THR A 172 27.72 -10.61 -10.32
N LYS A 173 27.92 -10.41 -9.01
CA LYS A 173 27.19 -9.40 -8.23
C LYS A 173 27.50 -7.97 -8.71
N SER A 174 28.76 -7.68 -9.01
CA SER A 174 29.20 -6.37 -9.51
C SER A 174 28.59 -6.07 -10.88
N LYS A 175 28.61 -7.05 -11.80
CA LYS A 175 27.95 -6.96 -13.12
C LYS A 175 26.45 -6.71 -12.99
N LEU A 176 25.78 -7.46 -12.12
CA LEU A 176 24.34 -7.29 -11.86
C LEU A 176 24.02 -5.91 -11.26
N THR A 177 24.88 -5.38 -10.39
CA THR A 177 24.71 -4.04 -9.78
C THR A 177 24.89 -2.93 -10.82
N ALA A 178 25.84 -3.08 -11.74
CA ALA A 178 26.05 -2.16 -12.86
C ALA A 178 24.84 -2.18 -13.81
N LEU A 179 24.41 -3.37 -14.24
CA LEU A 179 23.24 -3.55 -15.11
C LEU A 179 21.98 -2.89 -14.50
N LEU A 180 21.72 -3.12 -13.22
CA LEU A 180 20.56 -2.55 -12.53
C LEU A 180 20.63 -1.03 -12.45
N SER A 181 21.83 -0.46 -12.33
CA SER A 181 22.03 0.99 -12.29
C SER A 181 21.83 1.62 -13.68
N GLU A 182 22.33 0.98 -14.73
CA GLU A 182 22.06 1.38 -16.12
C GLU A 182 20.57 1.28 -16.44
N PHE A 183 19.95 0.15 -16.11
CA PHE A 183 18.53 -0.07 -16.33
C PHE A 183 17.69 1.01 -15.61
N GLU A 184 18.02 1.34 -14.36
CA GLU A 184 17.31 2.41 -13.62
C GLU A 184 17.48 3.78 -14.30
N ALA A 185 18.67 4.10 -14.81
CA ALA A 185 18.92 5.36 -15.51
C ALA A 185 18.09 5.46 -16.80
N VAL A 186 18.08 4.40 -17.62
CA VAL A 186 17.29 4.34 -18.87
C VAL A 186 15.79 4.34 -18.56
N LEU A 187 15.36 3.60 -17.52
CA LEU A 187 13.97 3.57 -17.09
C LEU A 187 13.48 4.98 -16.73
N LYS A 188 14.27 5.79 -16.02
CA LYS A 188 13.92 7.19 -15.69
C LYS A 188 13.74 8.05 -16.94
N ILE A 189 14.56 7.86 -17.96
CA ILE A 189 14.42 8.57 -19.24
C ILE A 189 13.12 8.13 -19.94
N CYS A 190 12.83 6.83 -19.96
CA CYS A 190 11.56 6.31 -20.50
C CYS A 190 10.35 6.80 -19.70
N GLU A 191 10.46 6.90 -18.37
CA GLU A 191 9.40 7.45 -17.51
C GLU A 191 9.09 8.90 -17.92
N GLN A 192 10.12 9.72 -18.13
CA GLN A 192 9.99 11.10 -18.61
C GLN A 192 9.32 11.19 -19.99
N ASN A 193 9.67 10.29 -20.91
CA ASN A 193 9.15 10.29 -22.27
C ASN A 193 7.68 9.83 -22.38
N TYR A 194 7.29 8.82 -21.59
CA TYR A 194 6.02 8.09 -21.80
C TYR A 194 4.98 8.33 -20.71
N LEU A 195 5.35 8.47 -19.43
CA LEU A 195 4.37 8.70 -18.35
C LEU A 195 3.52 9.97 -18.50
N PRO A 196 3.95 11.06 -19.17
CA PRO A 196 3.07 12.20 -19.42
C PRO A 196 1.78 11.84 -20.18
N SER A 197 1.76 10.75 -20.94
CA SER A 197 0.57 10.25 -21.67
C SER A 197 -0.51 9.67 -20.74
N GLN A 198 -0.13 9.25 -19.53
CA GLN A 198 -1.02 8.66 -18.54
C GLN A 198 -1.87 9.71 -17.84
N SER A 199 -3.03 9.30 -17.34
CA SER A 199 -3.93 10.19 -16.58
C SER A 199 -3.28 10.75 -15.31
N SER A 200 -2.34 10.00 -14.73
CA SER A 200 -1.61 10.39 -13.53
C SER A 200 -0.42 11.32 -13.76
N GLY A 201 0.02 11.54 -15.01
CA GLY A 201 1.17 12.40 -15.32
C GLY A 201 2.49 12.00 -14.66
N ILE A 202 3.44 12.92 -14.64
CA ILE A 202 4.76 12.83 -13.99
C ILE A 202 4.96 13.97 -12.99
N ALA A 203 5.63 13.69 -11.85
CA ALA A 203 5.99 14.72 -10.90
C ALA A 203 7.14 15.57 -11.46
N ILE A 204 6.86 16.85 -11.70
CA ILE A 204 7.82 17.82 -12.25
C ILE A 204 8.47 18.67 -11.17
N ALA A 205 7.78 18.91 -10.06
CA ALA A 205 8.35 19.61 -8.92
C ALA A 205 7.88 18.97 -7.61
N LYS A 206 8.74 19.02 -6.59
CA LYS A 206 8.34 18.74 -5.21
C LYS A 206 8.70 19.92 -4.33
N ALA A 207 7.81 20.22 -3.40
CA ALA A 207 7.95 21.35 -2.50
C ALA A 207 7.55 20.96 -1.09
N SER A 208 7.86 21.81 -0.13
CA SER A 208 7.37 21.67 1.23
C SER A 208 6.71 22.94 1.73
N PHE A 209 5.56 22.84 2.40
CA PHE A 209 4.96 23.96 3.14
C PHE A 209 5.79 24.34 4.38
N ASN A 210 6.61 23.42 4.91
CA ASN A 210 7.40 23.63 6.12
C ASN A 210 8.86 23.99 5.78
N TYR A 211 9.30 25.14 6.27
CA TYR A 211 10.67 25.65 6.14
C TYR A 211 11.74 24.65 6.63
N TYR A 212 11.54 24.02 7.79
CA TYR A 212 12.51 23.09 8.37
C TYR A 212 12.73 21.84 7.51
N THR A 213 11.72 21.44 6.74
CA THR A 213 11.81 20.28 5.85
C THR A 213 12.61 20.59 4.59
N ILE A 214 12.45 21.79 4.03
CA ILE A 214 13.16 22.23 2.82
C ILE A 214 14.60 22.68 3.12
N ASN A 215 14.87 23.27 4.29
CA ASN A 215 16.20 23.78 4.67
C ASN A 215 17.21 22.70 5.10
N LYS A 216 17.06 21.45 4.65
CA LYS A 216 18.10 20.43 4.87
C LYS A 216 19.30 20.73 3.97
N LYS A 217 20.41 21.19 4.57
CA LYS A 217 21.65 21.58 3.87
C LYS A 217 22.22 20.42 3.04
N GLN A 218 22.62 20.71 1.80
CA GLN A 218 23.20 19.72 0.88
C GLN A 218 24.71 19.51 1.12
N LYS A 219 25.42 20.55 1.59
CA LYS A 219 26.89 20.53 1.78
C LYS A 219 27.38 19.60 2.90
N ASP A 220 26.52 19.22 3.83
CA ASP A 220 26.92 18.37 4.96
C ASP A 220 26.97 16.88 4.57
N PHE A 221 26.14 16.44 3.61
CA PHE A 221 26.05 15.02 3.25
C PHE A 221 27.29 14.49 2.52
N GLU A 222 27.89 15.27 1.61
CA GLU A 222 29.03 14.81 0.82
C GLU A 222 30.30 14.74 1.65
N ALA A 223 30.57 15.75 2.48
CA ALA A 223 31.70 15.74 3.42
C ALA A 223 31.57 14.60 4.44
N GLU A 224 30.36 14.35 4.97
CA GLU A 224 30.11 13.23 5.88
C GLU A 224 30.29 11.86 5.20
N ILE A 225 29.77 11.68 3.98
CA ILE A 225 29.98 10.45 3.20
C ILE A 225 31.46 10.21 2.96
N VAL A 226 32.22 11.25 2.58
CA VAL A 226 33.67 11.16 2.35
C VAL A 226 34.41 10.82 3.65
N ALA A 227 34.07 11.45 4.77
CA ALA A 227 34.67 11.17 6.07
C ALA A 227 34.41 9.72 6.52
N LEU A 228 33.17 9.22 6.38
CA LEU A 228 32.81 7.85 6.72
C LEU A 228 33.46 6.83 5.77
N LYS A 229 33.55 7.15 4.47
CA LYS A 229 34.32 6.34 3.50
C LYS A 229 35.80 6.32 3.89
N LYS A 230 36.40 7.45 4.28
CA LYS A 230 37.78 7.50 4.78
C LYS A 230 37.98 6.62 6.00
N GLN A 231 37.03 6.57 6.94
CA GLN A 231 37.08 5.64 8.07
C GLN A 231 36.95 4.16 7.65
N LEU A 232 36.18 3.86 6.60
CA LEU A 232 36.07 2.52 6.03
C LEU A 232 37.37 2.08 5.32
N HIS A 233 38.09 3.05 4.77
CA HIS A 233 39.39 2.87 4.12
C HIS A 233 40.59 3.13 5.03
N ALA A 234 40.35 3.48 6.31
CA ALA A 234 41.41 3.70 7.27
C ALA A 234 42.03 2.38 7.72
N ARG A 235 43.33 2.43 8.04
CA ARG A 235 44.08 1.31 8.61
C ARG A 235 43.43 0.86 9.92
N TYR A 236 43.26 -0.45 10.08
CA TYR A 236 42.67 -1.02 11.30
C TYR A 236 43.75 -1.77 12.11
N GLY A 237 43.95 -1.37 13.36
CA GLY A 237 44.93 -2.00 14.25
C GLY A 237 44.36 -2.32 15.63
N ASN A 238 44.66 -3.51 16.16
CA ASN A 238 44.32 -3.89 17.53
C ASN A 238 45.40 -4.81 18.12
N LYS A 239 46.18 -4.28 19.08
CA LYS A 239 47.40 -4.92 19.64
C LYS A 239 47.14 -6.33 20.22
N LYS A 240 45.99 -6.55 20.85
CA LYS A 240 45.61 -7.85 21.45
C LYS A 240 45.46 -8.94 20.40
N TYR A 241 44.98 -8.58 19.20
CA TYR A 241 44.73 -9.51 18.12
C TYR A 241 45.92 -9.66 17.17
N ASP A 242 46.81 -8.67 17.10
CA ASP A 242 48.09 -8.80 16.42
C ASP A 242 48.92 -9.94 17.02
N GLN A 243 48.93 -10.04 18.36
CA GLN A 243 49.57 -11.12 19.08
C GLN A 243 48.93 -12.47 18.76
N LEU A 244 47.58 -12.53 18.77
CA LEU A 244 46.84 -13.73 18.38
C LEU A 244 47.16 -14.16 16.94
N LEU A 245 47.18 -13.24 15.97
CA LEU A 245 47.49 -13.58 14.56
C LEU A 245 48.93 -14.09 14.37
N ARG A 246 49.88 -13.60 15.17
CA ARG A 246 51.29 -14.06 15.20
C ARG A 246 51.43 -15.44 15.86
N GLU A 247 50.85 -15.64 17.04
CA GLU A 247 50.87 -16.92 17.77
C GLU A 247 50.22 -18.08 16.98
N LEU A 248 49.38 -17.75 16.00
CA LEU A 248 48.65 -18.71 15.18
C LEU A 248 49.33 -19.04 13.85
N ASN A 249 50.53 -18.49 13.59
CA ASN A 249 51.25 -18.62 12.31
C ASN A 249 50.38 -18.24 11.09
N LEU A 250 49.40 -17.37 11.30
CA LEU A 250 48.51 -16.93 10.23
C LEU A 250 49.20 -15.88 9.35
N ILE A 251 50.34 -15.32 9.77
CA ILE A 251 51.18 -14.38 9.02
C ILE A 251 52.62 -14.94 9.06
N PRO A 252 53.34 -15.08 7.92
CA PRO A 252 54.76 -15.39 7.94
C PRO A 252 55.53 -14.30 8.70
N LEU A 253 56.48 -14.66 9.58
CA LEU A 253 57.28 -13.71 10.39
C LEU A 253 58.01 -12.63 9.57
N LYS A 254 58.15 -12.78 8.24
CA LYS A 254 58.77 -11.83 7.31
C LYS A 254 57.80 -10.89 6.58
N GLU A 255 56.48 -11.12 6.61
CA GLU A 255 55.50 -10.32 5.86
C GLU A 255 54.55 -9.57 6.80
N LEU A 256 54.82 -8.27 6.99
CA LEU A 256 54.16 -7.44 7.99
C LEU A 256 52.80 -6.77 7.63
N PRO A 257 52.05 -7.00 6.52
CA PRO A 257 51.11 -5.96 6.07
C PRO A 257 49.67 -6.06 6.57
N LEU A 258 49.24 -7.07 7.35
CA LEU A 258 47.83 -7.12 7.82
C LEU A 258 47.44 -5.90 8.68
N LYS A 259 48.43 -5.33 9.39
CA LYS A 259 48.27 -4.15 10.26
C LYS A 259 48.16 -2.82 9.48
N GLU A 260 48.47 -2.87 8.19
CA GLU A 260 48.41 -1.71 7.28
C GLU A 260 47.21 -1.74 6.33
N LEU A 261 46.41 -2.81 6.35
CA LEU A 261 45.25 -2.92 5.48
C LEU A 261 44.10 -2.00 5.93
N PRO A 262 43.42 -1.35 4.97
CA PRO A 262 42.12 -0.75 5.20
C PRO A 262 41.13 -1.71 5.87
N LEU A 263 40.23 -1.21 6.72
CA LEU A 263 39.20 -2.01 7.41
C LEU A 263 38.42 -2.95 6.47
N ILE A 264 38.16 -2.51 5.22
CA ILE A 264 37.45 -3.32 4.22
C ILE A 264 38.26 -4.54 3.75
N GLU A 265 39.57 -4.37 3.55
CA GLU A 265 40.49 -5.41 3.11
C GLU A 265 40.81 -6.35 4.26
N PHE A 266 41.05 -5.80 5.46
CA PHE A 266 41.24 -6.57 6.68
C PHE A 266 40.04 -7.48 6.99
N TYR A 267 38.80 -6.97 6.82
CA TYR A 267 37.59 -7.76 6.93
C TYR A 267 37.58 -8.96 5.96
N SER A 268 37.91 -8.73 4.69
CA SER A 268 37.91 -9.75 3.65
C SER A 268 38.94 -10.84 3.93
N GLU A 269 40.15 -10.43 4.35
CA GLU A 269 41.25 -11.36 4.61
C GLU A 269 41.01 -12.22 5.84
N ILE A 270 40.52 -11.65 6.95
CA ILE A 270 40.15 -12.42 8.14
C ILE A 270 38.98 -13.37 7.85
N LYS A 271 37.98 -12.93 7.07
CA LYS A 271 36.87 -13.79 6.63
C LYS A 271 37.37 -14.99 5.83
N LYS A 272 38.29 -14.76 4.89
CA LYS A 272 38.91 -15.79 4.05
C LYS A 272 39.70 -16.77 4.92
N ARG A 273 40.69 -16.29 5.68
CA ARG A 273 41.54 -17.15 6.53
C ARG A 273 40.76 -17.99 7.54
N LYS A 274 39.79 -17.38 8.23
CA LYS A 274 38.90 -18.09 9.15
C LYS A 274 38.14 -19.24 8.47
N SER A 275 37.63 -18.99 7.25
CA SER A 275 36.88 -20.00 6.50
C SER A 275 37.79 -21.11 6.00
N THR A 276 38.91 -20.75 5.36
CA THR A 276 39.88 -21.69 4.77
C THR A 276 40.46 -22.60 5.85
N LYS A 277 40.99 -22.05 6.95
CA LYS A 277 41.59 -22.87 8.01
C LYS A 277 40.60 -23.82 8.69
N LYS A 278 39.33 -23.40 8.83
CA LYS A 278 38.30 -24.31 9.34
C LYS A 278 38.02 -25.46 8.37
N SER A 279 37.96 -25.18 7.06
CA SER A 279 37.76 -26.22 6.05
C SER A 279 38.92 -27.21 6.04
N GLU A 280 40.17 -26.72 5.97
CA GLU A 280 41.37 -27.58 5.99
C GLU A 280 41.41 -28.46 7.25
N PHE A 281 41.07 -27.91 8.42
CA PHE A 281 41.01 -28.69 9.66
C PHE A 281 39.93 -29.77 9.62
N LEU A 282 38.72 -29.44 9.16
CA LEU A 282 37.62 -30.42 9.08
C LEU A 282 37.92 -31.54 8.08
N GLU A 283 38.58 -31.23 6.98
CA GLU A 283 39.02 -32.20 5.97
C GLU A 283 40.11 -33.13 6.53
N ALA A 284 41.08 -32.57 7.26
CA ALA A 284 42.11 -33.37 7.91
C ALA A 284 41.53 -34.31 8.99
N VAL A 285 40.52 -33.84 9.74
CA VAL A 285 39.77 -34.66 10.69
C VAL A 285 39.00 -35.78 9.97
N SER A 286 38.37 -35.50 8.81
CA SER A 286 37.65 -36.54 8.06
C SER A 286 38.58 -37.56 7.41
N ASN A 287 39.80 -37.17 7.07
CA ASN A 287 40.82 -38.04 6.51
C ASN A 287 41.54 -38.89 7.57
N GLY A 288 41.12 -38.81 8.84
CA GLY A 288 41.61 -39.69 9.90
C GLY A 288 43.00 -39.35 10.42
N LEU A 289 43.47 -38.11 10.26
CA LEU A 289 44.77 -37.71 10.84
C LEU A 289 44.76 -37.89 12.37
N VAL A 290 45.88 -38.39 12.90
CA VAL A 290 46.07 -38.63 14.34
C VAL A 290 46.19 -37.28 15.07
N PHE A 291 45.81 -37.24 16.35
CA PHE A 291 45.77 -36.03 17.16
C PHE A 291 47.08 -35.22 17.14
N ASP A 292 48.23 -35.88 17.23
CA ASP A 292 49.55 -35.22 17.26
C ASP A 292 49.86 -34.50 15.94
N ASP A 293 49.50 -35.10 14.79
CA ASP A 293 49.64 -34.49 13.48
C ASP A 293 48.71 -33.28 13.31
N LEU A 294 47.48 -33.37 13.83
CA LEU A 294 46.52 -32.27 13.77
C LEU A 294 46.92 -31.11 14.68
N LYS A 295 47.44 -31.42 15.87
CA LYS A 295 47.97 -30.43 16.81
C LYS A 295 49.15 -29.65 16.23
N SER A 296 49.99 -30.33 15.45
CA SER A 296 51.12 -29.74 14.72
C SER A 296 50.68 -28.92 13.50
N LYS A 297 49.86 -29.51 12.61
CA LYS A 297 49.44 -28.90 11.33
C LYS A 297 48.39 -27.80 11.48
N PHE A 298 47.61 -27.79 12.57
CA PHE A 298 46.50 -26.85 12.78
C PHE A 298 46.57 -26.10 14.12
N PRO A 299 47.50 -25.13 14.28
CA PRO A 299 47.68 -24.34 15.51
C PRO A 299 46.40 -23.63 16.01
N LEU A 300 45.51 -23.26 15.08
CA LEU A 300 44.24 -22.60 15.33
C LEU A 300 43.21 -23.47 16.07
N PHE A 301 43.35 -24.80 15.98
CA PHE A 301 42.46 -25.79 16.56
C PHE A 301 43.17 -26.67 17.60
N GLN A 302 44.26 -26.17 18.20
CA GLN A 302 44.89 -26.85 19.33
C GLN A 302 43.97 -26.90 20.55
N THR A 303 43.88 -28.08 21.16
CA THR A 303 43.13 -28.36 22.38
C THR A 303 43.76 -29.55 23.13
N GLU A 304 43.22 -29.96 24.27
CA GLU A 304 43.67 -31.14 25.01
C GLU A 304 43.23 -32.45 24.31
N SER A 305 44.00 -33.54 24.43
CA SER A 305 43.72 -34.81 23.73
C SER A 305 42.33 -35.36 24.03
N ASN A 306 41.95 -35.39 25.31
CA ASN A 306 40.62 -35.79 25.77
C ASN A 306 39.49 -34.97 25.11
N LYS A 307 39.70 -33.67 24.91
CA LYS A 307 38.73 -32.78 24.27
C LYS A 307 38.63 -33.03 22.77
N TYR A 308 39.76 -33.31 22.13
CA TYR A 308 39.79 -33.68 20.73
C TYR A 308 39.12 -35.05 20.48
N ASP A 309 39.36 -36.03 21.34
CA ASP A 309 38.75 -37.37 21.27
C ASP A 309 37.23 -37.30 21.42
N GLU A 310 36.72 -36.45 22.29
CA GLU A 310 35.29 -36.24 22.46
C GLU A 310 34.66 -35.58 21.21
N TYR A 311 35.37 -34.62 20.59
CA TYR A 311 34.96 -34.04 19.31
C TYR A 311 34.94 -35.07 18.17
N LEU A 312 35.94 -35.96 18.10
CA LEU A 312 35.98 -37.08 17.17
C LEU A 312 34.84 -38.07 17.42
N LYS A 313 34.59 -38.46 18.67
CA LYS A 313 33.47 -39.35 19.04
C LYS A 313 32.13 -38.78 18.56
N LEU A 314 31.90 -37.49 18.76
CA LEU A 314 30.69 -36.83 18.25
C LEU A 314 30.64 -36.80 16.72
N SER A 315 31.77 -36.57 16.06
CA SER A 315 31.85 -36.57 14.60
C SER A 315 31.58 -37.96 14.01
N ASN A 316 32.17 -39.01 14.58
CA ASN A 316 31.98 -40.39 14.17
C ASN A 316 30.53 -40.85 14.38
N LYS A 317 29.90 -40.49 15.50
CA LYS A 317 28.47 -40.75 15.74
C LYS A 317 27.58 -40.08 14.69
N ILE A 318 27.91 -38.87 14.25
CA ILE A 318 27.18 -38.17 13.19
C ILE A 318 27.35 -38.89 11.86
N THR A 319 28.58 -39.32 11.52
CA THR A 319 28.89 -40.05 10.29
C THR A 319 28.14 -41.39 10.26
N GLN A 320 28.23 -42.20 11.32
CA GLN A 320 27.53 -43.48 11.44
C GLN A 320 26.02 -43.33 11.24
N LYS A 321 25.38 -42.36 11.91
CA LYS A 321 23.94 -42.12 11.75
C LYS A 321 23.58 -41.55 10.38
N SER A 322 24.46 -40.78 9.77
CA SER A 322 24.27 -40.25 8.41
C SER A 322 24.36 -41.36 7.35
N THR A 323 25.29 -42.32 7.51
CA THR A 323 25.39 -43.52 6.68
C THR A 323 24.16 -44.42 6.86
N ALA A 324 23.74 -44.68 8.11
CA ALA A 324 22.51 -45.43 8.38
C ALA A 324 21.28 -44.76 7.76
N LYS A 325 21.21 -43.43 7.79
CA LYS A 325 20.14 -42.67 7.15
C LYS A 325 20.18 -42.76 5.62
N SER A 326 21.35 -42.73 4.98
CA SER A 326 21.45 -42.78 3.52
C SER A 326 20.98 -44.11 2.93
N LEU A 327 20.88 -45.16 3.74
CA LEU A 327 20.36 -46.48 3.36
C LEU A 327 18.82 -46.55 3.44
N LEU A 328 18.14 -45.49 3.89
CA LEU A 328 16.70 -45.45 4.08
C LEU A 328 16.02 -44.52 3.06
N SER A 329 14.75 -44.82 2.73
CA SER A 329 13.89 -43.91 1.96
C SER A 329 13.69 -42.59 2.71
N LYS A 330 13.72 -41.46 1.99
CA LYS A 330 13.67 -40.11 2.58
C LYS A 330 12.43 -39.85 3.42
N ASP A 331 11.32 -40.54 3.12
CA ASP A 331 10.02 -40.34 3.75
C ASP A 331 9.73 -41.32 4.89
N SER A 332 10.67 -42.22 5.23
CA SER A 332 10.47 -43.18 6.32
C SER A 332 10.49 -42.49 7.70
N PRO A 333 9.62 -42.93 8.64
CA PRO A 333 9.65 -42.47 10.03
C PRO A 333 11.04 -42.61 10.69
N GLU A 334 11.78 -43.69 10.40
CA GLU A 334 13.14 -43.90 10.89
C GLU A 334 14.14 -42.88 10.30
N ALA A 335 14.02 -42.54 9.01
CA ALA A 335 14.87 -41.54 8.36
C ALA A 335 14.64 -40.13 8.96
N GLN A 336 13.40 -39.81 9.34
CA GLN A 336 13.05 -38.56 10.04
C GLN A 336 13.58 -38.55 11.49
N LYS A 337 13.49 -39.67 12.21
CA LYS A 337 14.06 -39.84 13.55
C LYS A 337 15.57 -39.68 13.55
N LEU A 338 16.27 -40.35 12.63
CA LEU A 338 17.71 -40.23 12.45
C LEU A 338 18.11 -38.80 12.06
N GLN A 339 17.32 -38.10 11.23
CA GLN A 339 17.58 -36.70 10.89
C GLN A 339 17.51 -35.80 12.13
N THR A 340 16.52 -36.01 13.00
CA THR A 340 16.37 -35.26 14.25
C THR A 340 17.56 -35.50 15.18
N GLU A 341 17.99 -36.75 15.33
CA GLU A 341 19.17 -37.12 16.12
C GLU A 341 20.47 -36.57 15.56
N ILE A 342 20.69 -36.66 14.23
CA ILE A 342 21.84 -36.06 13.53
C ILE A 342 21.86 -34.55 13.78
N THR A 343 20.70 -33.90 13.74
CA THR A 343 20.58 -32.46 13.98
C THR A 343 20.96 -32.11 15.42
N LYS A 344 20.48 -32.88 16.40
CA LYS A 344 20.85 -32.74 17.82
C LYS A 344 22.36 -32.96 18.04
N LEU A 345 22.93 -34.00 17.44
CA LEU A 345 24.37 -34.29 17.52
C LEU A 345 25.22 -33.20 16.84
N LYS A 346 24.81 -32.69 15.68
CA LYS A 346 25.48 -31.57 15.02
C LYS A 346 25.45 -30.31 15.88
N LYS A 347 24.33 -30.04 16.58
CA LYS A 347 24.21 -28.94 17.53
C LYS A 347 25.15 -29.13 18.72
N ASN A 348 25.12 -30.30 19.37
CA ASN A 348 26.00 -30.63 20.49
C ASN A 348 27.48 -30.54 20.11
N ARG A 349 27.87 -31.10 18.95
CA ARG A 349 29.24 -30.98 18.41
C ARG A 349 29.61 -29.53 18.16
N GLY A 350 28.69 -28.72 17.65
CA GLY A 350 28.92 -27.29 17.42
C GLY A 350 29.10 -26.49 18.72
N GLU A 351 28.32 -26.80 19.76
CA GLU A 351 28.47 -26.21 21.09
C GLU A 351 29.77 -26.65 21.76
N TYR A 352 30.11 -27.92 21.64
CA TYR A 352 31.36 -28.49 22.13
C TYR A 352 32.57 -27.83 21.45
N PHE A 353 32.53 -27.70 20.13
CA PHE A 353 33.59 -27.05 19.34
C PHE A 353 33.86 -25.61 19.80
N LYS A 354 32.82 -24.88 20.22
CA LYS A 354 32.98 -23.52 20.78
C LYS A 354 33.66 -23.51 22.16
N LYS A 355 33.57 -24.60 22.93
CA LYS A 355 34.21 -24.71 24.25
C LYS A 355 35.64 -25.25 24.14
N ALA A 356 35.86 -26.22 23.26
CA ALA A 356 37.13 -26.93 23.13
C ALA A 356 38.21 -26.17 22.36
N PHE A 357 37.84 -25.34 21.36
CA PHE A 357 38.79 -24.70 20.45
C PHE A 357 38.86 -23.17 20.67
N GLY A 358 39.39 -22.76 21.82
CA GLY A 358 39.39 -21.35 22.28
C GLY A 358 40.06 -20.36 21.32
N LYS A 359 41.19 -20.72 20.71
CA LYS A 359 41.92 -19.87 19.74
C LYS A 359 41.09 -19.53 18.50
N TYR A 360 40.41 -20.52 17.91
CA TYR A 360 39.48 -20.30 16.80
C TYR A 360 38.28 -19.42 17.18
N VAL A 361 37.78 -19.56 18.41
CA VAL A 361 36.68 -18.72 18.92
C VAL A 361 37.13 -17.27 19.07
N GLN A 362 38.33 -17.00 19.58
CA GLN A 362 38.88 -15.65 19.66
C GLN A 362 39.01 -14.99 18.28
N LEU A 363 39.46 -15.73 17.25
CA LEU A 363 39.47 -15.26 15.86
C LEU A 363 38.04 -14.97 15.34
N CYS A 364 37.05 -15.77 15.77
CA CYS A 364 35.65 -15.52 15.42
C CYS A 364 35.08 -14.25 16.05
N GLU A 365 35.44 -13.95 17.30
CA GLU A 365 35.01 -12.72 17.98
C GLU A 365 35.65 -11.49 17.34
N LEU A 366 36.94 -11.54 16.99
CA LEU A 366 37.60 -10.50 16.19
C LEU A 366 36.85 -10.22 14.88
N TYR A 367 36.55 -11.27 14.13
CA TYR A 367 35.76 -11.14 12.89
C TYR A 367 34.40 -10.48 13.13
N LYS A 368 33.69 -10.84 14.21
CA LYS A 368 32.39 -10.24 14.55
C LYS A 368 32.50 -8.75 14.85
N GLU A 369 33.52 -8.35 15.60
CA GLU A 369 33.80 -6.94 15.93
C GLU A 369 34.02 -6.12 14.65
N ILE A 370 34.91 -6.58 13.78
CA ILE A 370 35.23 -5.95 12.49
C ILE A 370 33.99 -5.89 11.59
N ALA A 371 33.26 -7.00 11.48
CA ALA A 371 32.04 -7.08 10.68
C ALA A 371 30.97 -6.11 11.19
N GLY A 372 30.85 -5.96 12.51
CA GLY A 372 29.97 -5.00 13.17
C GLY A 372 30.34 -3.56 12.84
N LYS A 373 31.63 -3.19 12.97
CA LYS A 373 32.14 -1.86 12.65
C LYS A 373 31.95 -1.51 11.18
N ARG A 374 32.32 -2.41 10.26
CA ARG A 374 32.08 -2.25 8.80
C ARG A 374 30.59 -2.11 8.47
N GLY A 375 29.74 -2.95 9.09
CA GLY A 375 28.30 -2.92 8.89
C GLY A 375 27.67 -1.59 9.34
N LYS A 376 28.09 -1.07 10.49
CA LYS A 376 27.66 0.24 11.02
C LYS A 376 28.01 1.38 10.07
N LEU A 377 29.27 1.44 9.62
CA LEU A 377 29.74 2.48 8.69
C LEU A 377 29.00 2.43 7.34
N LYS A 378 28.84 1.24 6.74
CA LYS A 378 28.05 1.09 5.50
C LYS A 378 26.58 1.49 5.70
N GLY A 379 25.99 1.14 6.84
CA GLY A 379 24.63 1.54 7.18
C GLY A 379 24.47 3.05 7.32
N GLN A 380 25.43 3.71 7.94
CA GLN A 380 25.47 5.17 8.07
C GLN A 380 25.60 5.86 6.71
N ILE A 381 26.54 5.41 5.87
CA ILE A 381 26.70 5.93 4.49
C ILE A 381 25.38 5.82 3.72
N LYS A 382 24.76 4.63 3.70
CA LYS A 382 23.48 4.43 2.99
C LYS A 382 22.34 5.26 3.58
N GLY A 383 22.34 5.47 4.89
CA GLY A 383 21.39 6.36 5.57
C GLY A 383 21.51 7.80 5.08
N ILE A 384 22.72 8.33 5.08
CA ILE A 384 23.04 9.69 4.61
C ILE A 384 22.74 9.84 3.11
N GLU A 385 23.08 8.84 2.29
CA GLU A 385 22.76 8.84 0.84
C GLU A 385 21.26 8.94 0.57
N ASN A 386 20.43 8.25 1.36
CA ASN A 386 18.97 8.36 1.24
C ASN A 386 18.47 9.75 1.66
N GLU A 387 18.96 10.30 2.78
CA GLU A 387 18.61 11.65 3.22
C GLU A 387 19.03 12.71 2.19
N ARG A 388 20.19 12.52 1.53
CA ARG A 388 20.66 13.36 0.43
C ARG A 388 19.70 13.32 -0.75
N ILE A 389 19.30 12.13 -1.20
CA ILE A 389 18.36 11.97 -2.32
C ILE A 389 17.02 12.65 -2.03
N ASP A 390 16.49 12.48 -0.81
CA ASP A 390 15.22 13.09 -0.42
C ASP A 390 15.34 14.62 -0.31
N SER A 391 16.46 15.14 0.19
CA SER A 391 16.74 16.58 0.22
C SER A 391 16.88 17.18 -1.18
N GLN A 392 17.55 16.50 -2.11
CA GLN A 392 17.71 16.94 -3.50
C GLN A 392 16.38 16.98 -4.27
N ARG A 393 15.43 16.11 -3.89
CA ARG A 393 14.12 16.06 -4.53
C ARG A 393 13.21 17.22 -4.14
N LEU A 394 13.35 17.76 -2.94
CA LEU A 394 12.59 18.92 -2.47
C LEU A 394 13.26 20.20 -2.98
N GLN A 395 12.64 20.83 -3.96
CA GLN A 395 13.22 21.94 -4.73
C GLN A 395 12.67 23.31 -4.33
N TYR A 396 11.50 23.35 -3.69
CA TYR A 396 10.81 24.60 -3.40
C TYR A 396 10.26 24.65 -1.97
N TRP A 397 10.25 25.85 -1.38
CA TRP A 397 9.40 26.19 -0.24
C TRP A 397 8.04 26.67 -0.75
N ALA A 398 6.95 26.13 -0.24
CA ALA A 398 5.60 26.40 -0.68
C ALA A 398 4.87 27.34 0.27
N LEU A 399 4.28 28.40 -0.27
CA LEU A 399 3.38 29.34 0.42
C LEU A 399 1.99 29.31 -0.24
N VAL A 400 1.00 29.89 0.43
CA VAL A 400 -0.35 30.05 -0.13
C VAL A 400 -0.77 31.51 -0.07
N LEU A 401 -1.08 32.09 -1.23
CA LEU A 401 -1.73 33.38 -1.34
C LEU A 401 -3.25 33.18 -1.34
N GLU A 402 -3.95 33.81 -0.41
CA GLU A 402 -5.41 33.88 -0.38
C GLU A 402 -5.86 35.26 -0.85
N ASP A 403 -6.79 35.33 -1.81
CA ASP A 403 -7.43 36.56 -2.27
C ASP A 403 -8.92 36.28 -2.50
N ASN A 404 -9.81 36.95 -1.76
CA ASN A 404 -11.25 36.73 -1.84
C ASN A 404 -11.65 35.23 -1.78
N LEU A 405 -11.12 34.48 -0.79
CA LEU A 405 -11.30 33.02 -0.60
C LEU A 405 -10.75 32.13 -1.72
N LYS A 406 -10.08 32.69 -2.72
CA LYS A 406 -9.37 31.95 -3.77
C LYS A 406 -7.92 31.78 -3.35
N HIS A 407 -7.36 30.60 -3.66
CA HIS A 407 -6.04 30.23 -3.21
C HIS A 407 -5.09 30.09 -4.41
N SER A 408 -3.88 30.60 -4.27
CA SER A 408 -2.77 30.38 -5.20
C SER A 408 -1.58 29.79 -4.47
N LEU A 409 -0.96 28.79 -5.08
CA LEU A 409 0.27 28.16 -4.62
C LEU A 409 1.47 28.98 -5.11
N ILE A 410 2.30 29.42 -4.18
CA ILE A 410 3.55 30.13 -4.46
C ILE A 410 4.71 29.21 -4.12
N LEU A 411 5.65 29.04 -5.04
CA LEU A 411 6.84 28.21 -4.83
C LEU A 411 8.08 29.08 -4.91
N ILE A 412 8.85 29.08 -3.83
CA ILE A 412 10.13 29.78 -3.72
C ILE A 412 11.24 28.77 -3.92
N PRO A 413 12.20 29.01 -4.83
CA PRO A 413 13.34 28.11 -5.01
C PRO A 413 14.13 27.90 -3.71
N LYS A 414 14.59 26.67 -3.49
CA LYS A 414 15.30 26.24 -2.27
C LYS A 414 16.47 27.15 -1.93
N GLU A 415 17.23 27.57 -2.94
CA GLU A 415 18.40 28.45 -2.81
C GLU A 415 18.08 29.83 -2.23
N LYS A 416 16.84 30.31 -2.36
CA LYS A 416 16.39 31.59 -1.81
C LYS A 416 15.65 31.49 -0.48
N THR A 417 15.36 30.26 -0.04
CA THR A 417 14.47 30.02 1.12
C THR A 417 15.04 30.55 2.43
N ASN A 418 16.35 30.42 2.66
CA ASN A 418 16.98 30.85 3.92
C ASN A 418 17.06 32.37 4.09
N GLU A 419 17.38 33.06 3.00
CA GLU A 419 17.40 34.52 2.96
C GLU A 419 16.00 35.06 3.29
N LEU A 420 14.98 34.54 2.58
CA LEU A 420 13.62 34.99 2.76
C LEU A 420 13.06 34.65 4.14
N TYR A 421 13.29 33.44 4.65
CA TYR A 421 12.78 33.05 5.97
C TYR A 421 13.33 33.96 7.08
N ARG A 422 14.59 34.40 6.99
CA ARG A 422 15.15 35.38 7.94
C ARG A 422 14.45 36.73 7.87
N LYS A 423 14.11 37.21 6.66
CA LYS A 423 13.33 38.46 6.50
C LYS A 423 11.92 38.31 7.06
N VAL A 424 11.25 37.19 6.80
CA VAL A 424 9.91 36.88 7.33
C VAL A 424 9.93 36.76 8.85
N TRP A 425 10.97 36.16 9.42
CA TRP A 425 11.15 36.03 10.87
C TRP A 425 11.49 37.36 11.56
N GLY A 426 12.30 38.19 10.91
CA GLY A 426 12.76 39.48 11.44
C GLY A 426 11.77 40.63 11.26
N ALA A 427 10.80 40.50 10.35
CA ALA A 427 9.71 41.45 10.19
C ALA A 427 8.79 41.36 11.41
N LYS A 428 8.90 42.33 12.33
CA LYS A 428 7.91 42.51 13.40
C LYS A 428 6.56 42.90 12.78
N ASP A 429 5.48 42.60 13.49
CA ASP A 429 4.14 43.09 13.17
C ASP A 429 4.16 44.62 13.13
N ASP A 430 4.41 45.19 11.95
CA ASP A 430 4.09 46.58 11.68
C ASP A 430 2.56 46.66 11.74
N GLY A 431 2.03 47.16 12.84
CA GLY A 431 0.59 47.30 13.14
C GLY A 431 -0.18 48.23 12.20
N ALA A 432 0.24 48.35 10.94
CA ALA A 432 -0.51 48.99 9.88
C ALA A 432 -1.53 47.99 9.33
N SER A 433 -2.77 48.12 9.78
CA SER A 433 -3.95 47.57 9.11
C SER A 433 -4.11 48.19 7.71
N SER A 434 -3.30 47.74 6.75
CA SER A 434 -3.55 48.05 5.34
C SER A 434 -4.63 47.12 4.81
N SER A 435 -5.72 47.71 4.33
CA SER A 435 -6.88 47.11 3.69
C SER A 435 -6.57 46.42 2.35
N SER A 436 -5.60 45.51 2.33
CA SER A 436 -5.30 44.67 1.17
C SER A 436 -6.22 43.45 1.17
N SER A 437 -6.82 43.13 0.01
CA SER A 437 -7.76 42.00 -0.13
C SER A 437 -7.09 40.63 -0.09
N SER A 438 -5.76 40.58 -0.09
CA SER A 438 -5.00 39.34 -0.28
C SER A 438 -3.93 39.11 0.79
N THR A 439 -3.85 37.88 1.28
CA THR A 439 -3.00 37.50 2.41
C THR A 439 -2.07 36.37 2.00
N LEU A 440 -0.78 36.50 2.30
CA LEU A 440 0.22 35.45 2.03
C LEU A 440 0.52 34.65 3.28
N TYR A 441 0.32 33.33 3.21
CA TYR A 441 0.47 32.40 4.33
C TYR A 441 1.64 31.43 4.15
N TYR A 442 2.29 31.12 5.26
CA TYR A 442 3.23 30.01 5.38
C TYR A 442 2.85 29.12 6.57
N PHE A 443 3.38 27.89 6.59
CA PHE A 443 3.04 26.92 7.62
C PHE A 443 4.27 26.49 8.40
N GLU A 444 4.13 26.47 9.72
CA GLU A 444 5.14 25.96 10.63
C GLU A 444 4.62 24.69 11.30
N SER A 445 5.51 23.71 11.44
CA SER A 445 5.23 22.50 12.20
C SER A 445 6.52 21.92 12.74
N MET A 446 6.56 21.68 14.05
CA MET A 446 7.56 20.85 14.70
C MET A 446 6.87 19.59 15.22
N THR A 447 7.47 18.43 14.95
CA THR A 447 6.96 17.13 15.42
C THR A 447 7.80 16.61 16.57
N TYR A 448 7.23 15.73 17.40
CA TYR A 448 7.99 15.01 18.43
C TYR A 448 9.20 14.27 17.83
N ARG A 449 9.04 13.70 16.64
CA ARG A 449 10.13 13.05 15.90
C ARG A 449 11.26 14.02 15.55
N ALA A 450 10.94 15.26 15.18
CA ALA A 450 11.94 16.29 14.90
C ALA A 450 12.71 16.68 16.16
N LEU A 451 12.00 16.93 17.27
CA LEU A 451 12.62 17.20 18.58
C LEU A 451 13.55 16.07 19.00
N ARG A 452 13.09 14.81 18.89
CA ARG A 452 13.92 13.62 19.14
C ARG A 452 15.18 13.59 18.26
N LYS A 453 15.08 13.94 16.96
CA LYS A 453 16.24 13.95 16.06
C LYS A 453 17.21 15.09 16.39
N LEU A 454 16.72 16.25 16.83
CA LEU A 454 17.55 17.36 17.31
C LEU A 454 18.33 16.96 18.56
N CYS A 455 17.67 16.37 19.55
CA CYS A 455 18.34 15.91 20.76
C CYS A 455 19.30 14.76 20.44
N PHE A 456 18.83 13.69 19.79
CA PHE A 456 19.53 12.39 19.74
C PHE A 456 20.13 12.04 18.36
N GLY A 457 20.38 13.02 17.49
CA GLY A 457 21.04 12.81 16.21
C GLY A 457 22.46 12.26 16.40
N ILE A 458 22.81 11.17 15.70
CA ILE A 458 24.07 10.43 15.92
C ILE A 458 25.26 11.05 15.16
N ASN A 459 25.02 11.86 14.13
CA ASN A 459 26.08 12.42 13.26
C ASN A 459 26.02 13.96 13.31
N GLY A 460 27.14 14.61 13.62
CA GLY A 460 27.29 16.07 13.49
C GLY A 460 26.29 16.88 14.33
N ASN A 461 25.79 16.33 15.44
CA ASN A 461 24.79 17.00 16.25
C ASN A 461 25.40 18.20 16.99
N THR A 462 25.22 19.39 16.43
CA THR A 462 25.63 20.67 17.02
C THR A 462 24.61 21.22 18.01
N PHE A 463 23.40 20.67 18.05
CA PHE A 463 22.33 21.14 18.92
C PHE A 463 22.54 20.67 20.36
N LEU A 464 22.82 19.37 20.54
CA LEU A 464 22.99 18.78 21.86
C LEU A 464 24.12 19.41 22.70
N PRO A 465 25.34 19.67 22.17
CA PRO A 465 26.39 20.31 22.95
C PRO A 465 26.00 21.66 23.52
N GLU A 466 25.21 22.46 22.79
CA GLU A 466 24.73 23.76 23.27
C GLU A 466 23.70 23.59 24.40
N ILE A 467 22.75 22.66 24.24
CA ILE A 467 21.80 22.30 25.30
C ILE A 467 22.50 21.81 26.57
N GLN A 468 23.58 21.04 26.43
CA GLN A 468 24.35 20.52 27.57
C GLN A 468 25.07 21.61 28.36
N LYS A 469 25.38 22.77 27.75
CA LYS A 469 25.92 23.92 28.49
C LYS A 469 24.90 24.49 29.48
N GLU A 470 23.61 24.45 29.12
CA GLU A 470 22.51 24.94 29.98
C GLU A 470 21.93 23.85 30.88
N LEU A 471 22.09 22.57 30.52
CA LEU A 471 21.57 21.42 31.27
C LEU A 471 22.69 20.40 31.63
N PRO A 472 23.68 20.80 32.45
CA PRO A 472 24.85 19.95 32.75
C PRO A 472 24.49 18.66 33.51
N GLN A 473 23.33 18.60 34.16
CA GLN A 473 22.84 17.42 34.86
C GLN A 473 22.66 16.22 33.93
N TYR A 474 22.38 16.44 32.64
CA TYR A 474 22.24 15.37 31.64
C TYR A 474 23.58 15.13 30.92
N ASN A 475 24.49 14.44 31.58
CA ASN A 475 25.82 14.12 31.03
C ASN A 475 25.76 13.09 29.87
N GLN A 476 26.87 12.91 29.13
CA GLN A 476 26.94 11.96 28.00
C GLN A 476 26.57 10.51 28.34
N LYS A 477 26.68 10.10 29.61
CA LYS A 477 26.42 8.73 30.08
C LYS A 477 24.92 8.46 30.22
N GLU A 478 24.18 9.35 30.87
CA GLU A 478 22.71 9.32 30.92
C GLU A 478 22.10 9.55 29.53
N PHE A 479 22.74 10.37 28.71
CA PHE A 479 22.37 10.55 27.31
C PHE A 479 22.47 9.26 26.48
N GLY A 480 23.45 8.42 26.80
CA GLY A 480 23.61 7.09 26.24
C GLY A 480 22.44 6.16 26.59
N GLU A 481 21.86 6.29 27.79
CA GLU A 481 20.70 5.50 28.22
C GLU A 481 19.46 5.84 27.40
N PHE A 482 19.20 7.13 27.12
CA PHE A 482 18.10 7.56 26.25
C PHE A 482 18.31 7.20 24.76
N CYS A 483 19.57 7.10 24.30
CA CYS A 483 19.93 6.82 22.89
C CYS A 483 19.98 5.32 22.52
N PHE A 484 20.47 4.45 23.42
CA PHE A 484 20.97 3.12 23.05
C PHE A 484 20.09 1.93 23.47
N HIS A 485 18.95 2.14 24.15
CA HIS A 485 18.09 1.04 24.63
C HIS A 485 17.21 0.37 23.56
N LYS A 486 17.76 0.16 22.36
CA LYS A 486 17.20 -0.76 21.34
C LYS A 486 18.08 -1.99 21.10
N SER A 487 19.08 -2.25 21.94
CA SER A 487 19.89 -3.46 21.86
C SER A 487 19.73 -4.34 23.10
N ASN A 488 19.04 -5.45 22.89
CA ASN A 488 19.15 -6.75 23.56
C ASN A 488 18.73 -6.95 25.03
N ASP A 489 18.52 -5.92 25.85
CA ASP A 489 17.98 -6.11 27.21
C ASP A 489 16.61 -5.44 27.33
N ASP A 490 15.59 -6.22 27.69
CA ASP A 490 14.17 -5.86 27.84
C ASP A 490 13.90 -4.90 29.02
N LYS A 491 14.62 -3.78 29.13
CA LYS A 491 14.28 -2.72 30.09
C LYS A 491 13.38 -1.68 29.42
N GLU A 492 12.16 -1.55 29.94
CA GLU A 492 11.21 -0.51 29.53
C GLU A 492 11.83 0.88 29.73
N ILE A 493 11.54 1.78 28.78
CA ILE A 493 11.94 3.19 28.86
C ILE A 493 11.17 3.81 30.03
N ASP A 494 11.88 4.49 30.93
CA ASP A 494 11.28 5.36 31.93
C ASP A 494 10.67 6.59 31.21
N GLU A 495 9.40 6.46 30.79
CA GLU A 495 8.69 7.51 30.05
C GLU A 495 8.66 8.85 30.81
N PRO A 496 8.38 8.88 32.13
CA PRO A 496 8.43 10.12 32.92
C PRO A 496 9.78 10.85 32.83
N LYS A 497 10.91 10.13 32.96
CA LYS A 497 12.24 10.75 32.84
C LYS A 497 12.50 11.31 31.44
N LEU A 498 12.09 10.57 30.40
CA LEU A 498 12.27 11.03 29.03
C LEU A 498 11.43 12.28 28.73
N ILE A 499 10.19 12.34 29.23
CA ILE A 499 9.32 13.53 29.11
C ILE A 499 9.97 14.71 29.83
N SER A 500 10.43 14.51 31.07
CA SER A 500 11.10 15.54 31.86
C SER A 500 12.36 16.10 31.17
N PHE A 501 13.15 15.23 30.54
CA PHE A 501 14.27 15.64 29.71
C PHE A 501 13.82 16.57 28.57
N TYR A 502 12.84 16.18 27.76
CA TYR A 502 12.37 17.04 26.66
C TYR A 502 11.80 18.37 27.15
N GLN A 503 11.08 18.37 28.28
CA GLN A 503 10.58 19.60 28.88
C GLN A 503 11.70 20.51 29.36
N SER A 504 12.78 19.93 29.92
CA SER A 504 13.99 20.68 30.29
C SER A 504 14.65 21.29 29.05
N VAL A 505 14.78 20.52 27.97
CA VAL A 505 15.32 21.01 26.69
C VAL A 505 14.49 22.18 26.16
N LEU A 506 13.17 22.07 26.15
CA LEU A 506 12.27 23.13 25.69
C LEU A 506 12.36 24.40 26.54
N LYS A 507 12.83 24.33 27.80
CA LYS A 507 12.99 25.50 28.69
C LYS A 507 14.28 26.28 28.47
N THR A 508 15.27 25.69 27.79
CA THR A 508 16.58 26.33 27.55
C THR A 508 16.45 27.61 26.73
N ASP A 509 17.30 28.59 27.03
CA ASP A 509 17.34 29.85 26.29
C ASP A 509 17.89 29.64 24.88
N PHE A 510 18.82 28.69 24.70
CA PHE A 510 19.25 28.25 23.38
C PHE A 510 18.08 27.81 22.50
N VAL A 511 17.12 27.03 23.01
CA VAL A 511 15.92 26.64 22.25
C VAL A 511 15.05 27.84 21.91
N LYS A 512 14.77 28.71 22.89
CA LYS A 512 13.95 29.92 22.67
C LYS A 512 14.53 30.84 21.59
N ASN A 513 15.85 30.92 21.52
CA ASN A 513 16.55 31.79 20.58
C ASN A 513 16.80 31.15 19.20
N THR A 514 16.85 29.82 19.14
CA THR A 514 17.25 29.09 17.91
C THR A 514 16.09 28.45 17.18
N LEU A 515 15.05 28.03 17.89
CA LEU A 515 13.88 27.38 17.31
C LEU A 515 12.68 28.33 17.33
N ALA A 516 12.00 28.40 16.19
CA ALA A 516 10.78 29.16 16.00
C ALA A 516 9.55 28.54 16.69
N LEU A 517 9.57 28.40 18.02
CA LEU A 517 8.47 27.74 18.74
C LEU A 517 7.44 28.76 19.25
N PRO A 518 6.13 28.47 19.13
CA PRO A 518 5.09 29.31 19.71
C PRO A 518 5.19 29.40 21.23
N GLN A 519 4.79 30.54 21.80
CA GLN A 519 4.87 30.78 23.25
C GLN A 519 4.12 29.73 24.08
N SER A 520 3.02 29.17 23.55
CA SER A 520 2.27 28.08 24.17
C SER A 520 3.10 26.82 24.40
N VAL A 521 4.13 26.54 23.60
CA VAL A 521 5.05 25.43 23.86
C VAL A 521 5.78 25.63 25.19
N PHE A 522 6.25 26.85 25.46
CA PHE A 522 6.98 27.18 26.68
C PHE A 522 6.06 27.30 27.90
N ASN A 523 4.86 27.84 27.70
CA ASN A 523 3.92 28.10 28.80
C ASN A 523 3.05 26.89 29.17
N GLU A 524 2.77 25.99 28.23
CA GLU A 524 1.90 24.83 28.43
C GLU A 524 2.71 23.53 28.42
N VAL A 525 3.29 23.18 27.28
CA VAL A 525 3.90 21.85 27.04
C VAL A 525 5.14 21.62 27.91
N ALA A 526 5.95 22.65 28.11
CA ALA A 526 7.17 22.53 28.91
C ALA A 526 6.89 22.43 30.43
N ILE A 527 5.67 22.74 30.89
CA ILE A 527 5.33 22.86 32.32
C ILE A 527 4.30 21.81 32.76
N GLN A 528 3.37 21.43 31.89
CA GLN A 528 2.32 20.46 32.17
C GLN A 528 2.88 19.05 32.50
N SER A 529 2.26 18.33 33.42
CA SER A 529 2.58 16.92 33.67
C SER A 529 1.91 16.01 32.63
N PHE A 530 2.63 14.97 32.18
CA PHE A 530 2.12 13.98 31.25
C PHE A 530 2.36 12.58 31.79
N GLU A 531 1.32 11.74 31.76
CA GLU A 531 1.41 10.33 32.19
C GLU A 531 2.07 9.47 31.12
N THR A 532 1.82 9.76 29.84
CA THR A 532 2.35 8.99 28.72
C THR A 532 3.13 9.85 27.73
N ARG A 533 4.11 9.25 27.06
CA ARG A 533 4.83 9.90 25.96
C ARG A 533 3.90 10.36 24.83
N GLN A 534 2.79 9.65 24.63
CA GLN A 534 1.83 9.96 23.58
C GLN A 534 1.06 11.25 23.89
N ASP A 535 0.68 11.48 25.15
CA ASP A 535 0.02 12.71 25.56
C ASP A 535 0.96 13.92 25.40
N PHE A 536 2.23 13.76 25.80
CA PHE A 536 3.26 14.76 25.56
C PHE A 536 3.43 15.08 24.06
N GLN A 537 3.47 14.04 23.21
CA GLN A 537 3.57 14.21 21.77
C GLN A 537 2.38 14.99 21.20
N ILE A 538 1.15 14.64 21.60
CA ILE A 538 -0.08 15.31 21.13
C ILE A 538 -0.06 16.77 21.57
N ALA A 539 0.28 17.07 22.82
CA ALA A 539 0.37 18.44 23.33
C ALA A 539 1.42 19.27 22.57
N LEU A 540 2.63 18.72 22.37
CA LEU A 540 3.68 19.38 21.60
C LEU A 540 3.24 19.68 20.16
N GLU A 541 2.73 18.68 19.46
CA GLU A 541 2.31 18.80 18.06
C GLU A 541 1.06 19.67 17.91
N LYS A 542 0.23 19.80 18.94
CA LYS A 542 -0.91 20.73 19.00
C LYS A 542 -0.42 22.18 18.96
N CYS A 543 0.52 22.54 19.83
CA CYS A 543 1.04 23.90 19.92
C CYS A 543 1.91 24.28 18.72
N CYS A 544 2.64 23.32 18.12
CA CYS A 544 3.63 23.62 17.10
C CYS A 544 3.09 23.74 15.66
N TYR A 545 1.85 23.33 15.37
CA TYR A 545 1.28 23.49 14.02
C TYR A 545 0.60 24.84 13.90
N ALA A 546 1.13 25.72 13.06
CA ALA A 546 0.61 27.08 12.89
C ALA A 546 0.52 27.50 11.42
N LYS A 547 -0.57 28.20 11.08
CA LYS A 547 -0.67 29.02 9.87
C LYS A 547 -0.19 30.43 10.24
N LYS A 548 0.84 30.92 9.58
CA LYS A 548 1.44 32.23 9.81
C LYS A 548 1.20 33.14 8.62
N GLN A 549 0.93 34.41 8.89
CA GLN A 549 0.70 35.43 7.87
C GLN A 549 1.97 36.26 7.65
N ILE A 550 2.22 36.64 6.41
CA ILE A 550 3.19 37.69 6.05
C ILE A 550 2.42 39.00 5.94
N ILE A 551 2.64 39.91 6.88
CA ILE A 551 1.83 41.14 7.04
C ILE A 551 2.38 42.32 6.22
N SER A 552 3.70 42.39 6.03
CA SER A 552 4.32 43.45 5.23
C SER A 552 3.95 43.32 3.74
N GLU A 553 3.18 44.29 3.22
CA GLU A 553 2.83 44.36 1.80
C GLU A 553 4.05 44.59 0.89
N SER A 554 5.05 45.35 1.37
CA SER A 554 6.31 45.52 0.65
C SER A 554 7.07 44.20 0.51
N LEU A 555 7.16 43.41 1.59
CA LEU A 555 7.78 42.09 1.58
C LEU A 555 6.97 41.11 0.72
N LYS A 556 5.64 41.13 0.80
CA LYS A 556 4.77 40.30 -0.05
C LYS A 556 4.99 40.60 -1.53
N LYS A 557 5.04 41.88 -1.93
CA LYS A 557 5.35 42.27 -3.30
C LYS A 557 6.76 41.81 -3.70
N GLU A 558 7.75 42.00 -2.84
CA GLU A 558 9.12 41.51 -3.04
C GLU A 558 9.14 39.99 -3.32
N ILE A 559 8.42 39.18 -2.53
CA ILE A 559 8.31 37.73 -2.71
C ILE A 559 7.73 37.37 -4.08
N LEU A 560 6.63 38.01 -4.47
CA LEU A 560 5.93 37.69 -5.72
C LEU A 560 6.73 38.13 -6.97
N GLU A 561 7.55 39.16 -6.87
CA GLU A 561 8.29 39.73 -8.00
C GLU A 561 9.74 39.23 -8.09
N ASN A 562 10.49 39.28 -6.98
CA ASN A 562 11.97 39.27 -6.98
C ASN A 562 12.60 37.91 -6.64
N TYR A 563 11.85 36.94 -6.12
CA TYR A 563 12.39 35.65 -5.65
C TYR A 563 12.32 34.52 -6.70
N ASN A 564 12.14 34.85 -7.99
CA ASN A 564 11.93 33.87 -9.07
C ASN A 564 10.80 32.86 -8.71
N THR A 565 9.74 33.38 -8.09
CA THR A 565 8.64 32.56 -7.59
C THR A 565 7.83 31.94 -8.73
N GLN A 566 7.42 30.70 -8.52
CA GLN A 566 6.48 30.01 -9.40
C GLN A 566 5.07 30.11 -8.79
N ILE A 567 4.11 30.65 -9.53
CA ILE A 567 2.75 30.95 -9.07
C ILE A 567 1.75 30.12 -9.86
N PHE A 568 0.93 29.37 -9.13
CA PHE A 568 -0.19 28.62 -9.69
C PHE A 568 -1.49 28.94 -8.95
N LYS A 569 -2.55 29.28 -9.69
CA LYS A 569 -3.90 29.37 -9.13
C LYS A 569 -4.43 27.96 -8.84
N ILE A 570 -4.88 27.70 -7.61
CA ILE A 570 -5.47 26.43 -7.21
C ILE A 570 -6.95 26.44 -7.61
N THR A 571 -7.37 25.44 -8.38
CA THR A 571 -8.74 25.40 -8.90
C THR A 571 -9.31 23.99 -8.99
N SER A 572 -10.64 23.94 -9.03
CA SER A 572 -11.45 22.77 -9.34
C SER A 572 -12.78 23.26 -9.91
N LEU A 573 -13.60 22.36 -10.46
CA LEU A 573 -14.94 22.74 -10.90
C LEU A 573 -15.76 23.34 -9.74
N ASP A 574 -15.60 22.80 -8.54
CA ASP A 574 -16.31 23.23 -7.34
C ASP A 574 -15.80 24.60 -6.86
N LEU A 575 -14.50 24.88 -6.98
CA LEU A 575 -13.89 26.17 -6.59
C LEU A 575 -14.18 27.30 -7.61
N GLN A 576 -14.69 26.97 -8.79
CA GLN A 576 -15.06 27.96 -9.82
C GLN A 576 -16.52 28.42 -9.74
N ARG A 577 -17.39 27.66 -9.06
CA ARG A 577 -18.82 27.95 -8.97
C ARG A 577 -19.08 28.96 -7.86
N SER A 578 -20.02 29.88 -8.10
CA SER A 578 -20.53 30.82 -7.10
C SER A 578 -21.37 30.11 -6.03
N GLU A 579 -22.15 29.09 -6.41
CA GLU A 579 -22.93 28.27 -5.49
C GLU A 579 -22.19 27.02 -5.02
N GLN A 580 -22.02 26.88 -3.70
CA GLN A 580 -21.31 25.77 -3.04
C GLN A 580 -22.21 24.58 -2.68
N LYS A 581 -23.22 24.25 -3.50
CA LYS A 581 -24.07 23.07 -3.28
C LYS A 581 -23.36 21.80 -3.81
N ASN A 582 -23.41 20.70 -3.05
CA ASN A 582 -22.89 19.37 -3.43
C ASN A 582 -21.37 19.30 -3.71
N LEU A 583 -20.54 19.94 -2.88
CA LEU A 583 -19.07 19.92 -2.99
C LEU A 583 -18.47 18.50 -2.93
N LYS A 584 -17.50 18.22 -3.80
CA LYS A 584 -16.75 16.94 -3.76
C LYS A 584 -15.91 16.85 -2.49
N GLY A 585 -15.60 15.61 -2.10
CA GLY A 585 -14.89 15.32 -0.84
C GLY A 585 -13.56 16.08 -0.69
N HIS A 586 -12.75 16.19 -1.75
CA HIS A 586 -11.49 16.93 -1.70
C HIS A 586 -11.71 18.43 -1.46
N THR A 587 -12.69 19.03 -2.15
CA THR A 587 -13.04 20.46 -1.99
C THR A 587 -13.56 20.73 -0.58
N ARG A 588 -14.39 19.83 -0.01
CA ARG A 588 -14.86 19.94 1.37
C ARG A 588 -13.71 19.94 2.38
N ILE A 589 -12.76 19.03 2.22
CA ILE A 589 -11.56 18.96 3.06
C ILE A 589 -10.76 20.26 2.94
N TRP A 590 -10.52 20.73 1.72
CA TRP A 590 -9.77 21.97 1.48
C TRP A 590 -10.46 23.16 2.13
N ASN A 591 -11.75 23.38 1.87
CA ASN A 591 -12.48 24.51 2.45
C ASN A 591 -12.52 24.43 3.98
N ARG A 592 -12.68 23.23 4.56
CA ARG A 592 -12.66 23.03 6.02
C ARG A 592 -11.31 23.39 6.65
N PHE A 593 -10.20 23.19 5.93
CA PHE A 593 -8.88 23.55 6.46
C PHE A 593 -8.77 25.05 6.74
N TRP A 594 -9.35 25.88 5.86
CA TRP A 594 -9.26 27.34 5.90
C TRP A 594 -10.27 28.02 6.84
N THR A 595 -11.18 27.27 7.49
CA THR A 595 -12.18 27.88 8.39
C THR A 595 -11.58 28.30 9.72
N LYS A 596 -12.13 29.38 10.31
CA LYS A 596 -11.81 29.81 11.69
C LYS A 596 -12.03 28.69 12.70
N GLN A 597 -13.10 27.91 12.54
CA GLN A 597 -13.39 26.75 13.40
C GLN A 597 -12.25 25.73 13.44
N ASN A 598 -11.60 25.45 12.30
CA ASN A 598 -10.47 24.51 12.27
C ASN A 598 -9.23 25.08 12.98
N GLU A 599 -9.03 26.39 12.87
CA GLU A 599 -7.96 27.13 13.55
C GLU A 599 -8.17 27.17 15.08
N GLU A 600 -9.39 27.47 15.54
CA GLU A 600 -9.79 27.49 16.96
C GLU A 600 -9.60 26.13 17.65
N ILE A 601 -9.78 25.02 16.92
CA ILE A 601 -9.50 23.66 17.45
C ILE A 601 -8.07 23.19 17.20
N ASN A 602 -7.11 24.11 17.00
CA ASN A 602 -5.68 23.85 16.82
C ASN A 602 -5.35 22.95 15.62
N TYR A 603 -6.05 23.19 14.50
CA TYR A 603 -5.89 22.46 13.25
C TYR A 603 -6.01 20.95 13.45
N ASN A 604 -7.19 20.49 13.88
CA ASN A 604 -7.48 19.06 13.89
C ASN A 604 -7.47 18.46 12.47
N LEU A 605 -7.72 19.28 11.44
CA LEU A 605 -7.34 19.02 10.06
C LEU A 605 -6.07 19.80 9.71
N ARG A 606 -5.02 19.10 9.30
CA ARG A 606 -3.70 19.66 8.95
C ARG A 606 -3.37 19.43 7.49
N LEU A 607 -2.70 20.39 6.86
CA LEU A 607 -1.95 20.16 5.62
C LEU A 607 -0.59 19.56 6.00
N ASN A 608 -0.27 18.42 5.42
CA ASN A 608 1.06 17.84 5.60
C ASN A 608 2.07 18.60 4.73
N PRO A 609 3.34 18.64 5.17
CA PRO A 609 4.30 19.55 4.59
C PRO A 609 4.70 19.19 3.17
N GLU A 610 4.86 17.92 2.80
CA GLU A 610 5.35 17.54 1.47
C GLU A 610 4.25 17.58 0.40
N ILE A 611 4.53 18.30 -0.69
CA ILE A 611 3.67 18.38 -1.87
C ILE A 611 4.41 18.02 -3.15
N ALA A 612 3.65 17.57 -4.14
CA ALA A 612 4.16 17.32 -5.49
C ALA A 612 3.29 18.01 -6.53
N ILE A 613 3.94 18.59 -7.53
CA ILE A 613 3.29 19.13 -8.72
C ILE A 613 3.48 18.13 -9.83
N VAL A 614 2.36 17.70 -10.38
CA VAL A 614 2.29 16.70 -11.43
C VAL A 614 1.85 17.36 -12.71
N TRP A 615 2.55 17.05 -13.80
CA TRP A 615 2.22 17.51 -15.14
C TRP A 615 1.83 16.34 -16.04
N ARG A 616 0.87 16.58 -16.93
CA ARG A 616 0.51 15.66 -18.02
C ARG A 616 0.31 16.41 -19.33
N LYS A 617 0.71 15.79 -20.43
CA LYS A 617 0.45 16.30 -21.78
C LYS A 617 -1.04 16.18 -22.15
N ALA A 618 -1.46 16.96 -23.13
CA ALA A 618 -2.74 16.76 -23.79
C ALA A 618 -2.76 15.39 -24.49
N LYS A 619 -3.93 14.74 -24.55
CA LYS A 619 -4.06 13.44 -25.22
C LYS A 619 -4.25 13.65 -26.72
N LYS A 620 -3.29 13.20 -27.53
CA LYS A 620 -3.33 13.26 -29.00
C LYS A 620 -4.67 12.77 -29.56
N THR A 621 -5.15 11.62 -29.11
CA THR A 621 -6.45 11.04 -29.50
C THR A 621 -7.66 11.92 -29.19
N ARG A 622 -7.58 12.77 -28.17
CA ARG A 622 -8.64 13.72 -27.83
C ARG A 622 -8.52 14.99 -28.66
N ILE A 623 -7.31 15.46 -28.95
CA ILE A 623 -7.07 16.57 -29.89
C ILE A 623 -7.56 16.20 -31.29
N GLU A 624 -7.21 15.01 -31.80
CA GLU A 624 -7.70 14.52 -33.09
C GLU A 624 -9.23 14.41 -33.11
N LYS A 625 -9.83 13.93 -32.01
CA LYS A 625 -11.28 13.72 -31.94
C LYS A 625 -12.07 15.00 -31.68
N TYR A 626 -11.56 15.98 -30.92
CA TYR A 626 -12.34 17.14 -30.46
C TYR A 626 -11.56 18.47 -30.45
N GLY A 627 -10.34 18.53 -30.96
CA GLY A 627 -9.57 19.76 -31.08
C GLY A 627 -10.02 20.59 -32.28
N GLU A 628 -9.51 21.81 -32.42
CA GLU A 628 -9.95 22.82 -33.40
C GLU A 628 -10.08 22.32 -34.85
N ARG A 629 -9.22 21.37 -35.25
CA ARG A 629 -9.21 20.78 -36.59
C ARG A 629 -10.16 19.58 -36.78
N SER A 630 -10.89 19.19 -35.74
CA SER A 630 -11.83 18.06 -35.78
C SER A 630 -13.23 18.50 -36.22
N VAL A 631 -13.91 17.65 -36.97
CA VAL A 631 -15.35 17.79 -37.29
C VAL A 631 -16.24 17.81 -36.03
N LEU A 632 -15.75 17.26 -34.91
CA LEU A 632 -16.45 17.27 -33.61
C LEU A 632 -15.92 18.36 -32.65
N TYR A 633 -15.17 19.34 -33.18
CA TYR A 633 -14.75 20.51 -32.43
C TYR A 633 -15.96 21.30 -31.97
N GLU A 634 -15.88 21.80 -30.74
CA GLU A 634 -16.91 22.64 -30.15
C GLU A 634 -16.18 23.56 -29.18
N PRO A 635 -16.13 24.88 -29.44
CA PRO A 635 -15.30 25.82 -28.67
C PRO A 635 -15.58 25.79 -27.16
N GLU A 636 -16.84 25.54 -26.77
CA GLU A 636 -17.24 25.49 -25.36
C GLU A 636 -17.00 24.14 -24.69
N LYS A 637 -16.52 23.13 -25.42
CA LYS A 637 -16.41 21.76 -24.94
C LYS A 637 -15.30 21.61 -23.93
N ARG A 638 -15.68 21.53 -22.66
CA ARG A 638 -14.76 21.36 -21.52
C ARG A 638 -14.25 19.93 -21.40
N ASN A 639 -13.32 19.51 -22.26
CA ASN A 639 -12.62 18.23 -22.11
C ASN A 639 -11.23 18.42 -21.51
N ARG A 640 -11.05 17.97 -20.27
CA ARG A 640 -9.78 18.09 -19.55
C ARG A 640 -8.58 17.51 -20.31
N TYR A 641 -8.79 16.52 -21.18
CA TYR A 641 -7.72 15.84 -21.90
C TYR A 641 -7.27 16.56 -23.19
N LEU A 642 -7.92 17.67 -23.59
CA LEU A 642 -7.52 18.48 -24.74
C LEU A 642 -6.33 19.40 -24.46
N HIS A 643 -6.11 19.73 -23.20
CA HIS A 643 -5.08 20.66 -22.78
C HIS A 643 -4.09 19.95 -21.86
N GLU A 644 -2.89 20.52 -21.77
CA GLU A 644 -1.97 20.17 -20.70
C GLU A 644 -2.59 20.46 -19.33
N GLN A 645 -2.14 19.74 -18.31
CA GLN A 645 -2.66 19.93 -16.96
C GLN A 645 -1.58 19.80 -15.91
N TYR A 646 -1.50 20.82 -15.06
CA TYR A 646 -0.78 20.82 -13.80
C TYR A 646 -1.72 20.42 -12.66
N THR A 647 -1.24 19.59 -11.75
CA THR A 647 -2.01 19.07 -10.62
C THR A 647 -1.21 19.15 -9.34
N LEU A 648 -1.75 19.83 -8.33
CA LEU A 648 -1.24 19.77 -6.97
C LEU A 648 -1.65 18.43 -6.37
N CYS A 649 -0.67 17.65 -5.92
CA CYS A 649 -0.86 16.50 -5.05
C CYS A 649 -0.32 16.87 -3.67
N THR A 650 -1.22 16.95 -2.68
CA THR A 650 -0.84 17.16 -1.28
C THR A 650 -1.53 16.13 -0.41
N THR A 651 -1.06 15.99 0.84
CA THR A 651 -1.71 15.15 1.82
C THR A 651 -2.20 15.98 2.99
N VAL A 652 -3.30 15.56 3.59
CA VAL A 652 -3.85 16.14 4.80
C VAL A 652 -3.89 15.09 5.89
N THR A 653 -3.75 15.52 7.14
CA THR A 653 -4.03 14.67 8.29
C THR A 653 -5.31 15.14 8.95
N ASP A 654 -6.33 14.28 8.91
CA ASP A 654 -7.62 14.43 9.58
C ASP A 654 -7.53 13.83 10.98
N ASN A 655 -8.22 14.43 11.96
CA ASN A 655 -8.12 14.06 13.38
C ASN A 655 -6.67 14.04 13.91
N ALA A 656 -5.88 15.05 13.54
CA ALA A 656 -4.44 15.10 13.82
C ALA A 656 -4.10 15.08 15.32
N LEU A 657 -5.05 15.51 16.17
CA LEU A 657 -4.90 15.55 17.62
C LEU A 657 -5.34 14.25 18.32
N ASN A 658 -5.85 13.28 17.57
CA ASN A 658 -6.33 12.02 18.12
C ASN A 658 -5.21 10.95 18.09
N ASN A 659 -5.41 9.89 18.87
CA ASN A 659 -4.44 8.81 18.98
C ASN A 659 -4.08 8.18 17.64
N GLU A 660 -2.78 8.00 17.42
CA GLU A 660 -2.25 7.33 16.25
C GLU A 660 -2.25 5.82 16.46
N ILE A 661 -3.04 5.10 15.67
CA ILE A 661 -2.99 3.64 15.63
C ILE A 661 -2.09 3.26 14.47
N THR A 662 -0.83 2.90 14.74
CA THR A 662 0.09 2.40 13.71
C THR A 662 0.49 0.96 14.01
N PHE A 663 0.21 0.09 13.05
CA PHE A 663 0.62 -1.33 13.09
C PHE A 663 1.85 -1.61 12.24
N ALA A 664 2.54 -0.56 11.79
CA ALA A 664 3.73 -0.70 10.97
C ALA A 664 4.83 -1.38 11.79
N PHE A 665 5.34 -2.51 11.29
CA PHE A 665 6.40 -3.31 11.93
C PHE A 665 6.04 -3.99 13.26
N GLU A 666 4.78 -3.91 13.69
CA GLU A 666 4.25 -4.71 14.79
C GLU A 666 3.98 -6.15 14.34
N ASP A 667 4.10 -7.10 15.26
CA ASP A 667 3.68 -8.49 15.02
C ASP A 667 2.15 -8.64 15.07
N THR A 668 1.64 -9.76 14.55
CA THR A 668 0.19 -10.00 14.44
C THR A 668 -0.49 -10.07 15.81
N LYS A 669 0.20 -10.58 16.84
CA LYS A 669 -0.31 -10.66 18.22
C LYS A 669 -0.60 -9.28 18.79
N LYS A 670 0.38 -8.38 18.76
CA LYS A 670 0.24 -7.02 19.29
C LYS A 670 -0.80 -6.21 18.51
N LYS A 671 -0.89 -6.40 17.19
CA LYS A 671 -1.97 -5.80 16.38
C LYS A 671 -3.35 -6.23 16.86
N GLY A 672 -3.56 -7.52 17.05
CA GLY A 672 -4.87 -8.00 17.45
C GLY A 672 -5.28 -7.52 18.85
N THR A 673 -4.35 -7.48 19.81
CA THR A 673 -4.61 -6.89 21.13
C THR A 673 -5.07 -5.42 21.05
N GLU A 674 -4.41 -4.62 20.20
CA GLU A 674 -4.80 -3.21 20.01
C GLU A 674 -6.14 -3.07 19.26
N ILE A 675 -6.44 -3.97 18.32
CA ILE A 675 -7.75 -4.00 17.66
C ILE A 675 -8.87 -4.36 18.64
N VAL A 676 -8.64 -5.29 19.57
CA VAL A 676 -9.60 -5.62 20.63
C VAL A 676 -9.90 -4.38 21.47
N LYS A 677 -8.87 -3.67 21.95
CA LYS A 677 -9.03 -2.40 22.69
C LYS A 677 -9.78 -1.34 21.87
N TYR A 678 -9.50 -1.26 20.56
CA TYR A 678 -10.18 -0.33 19.67
C TYR A 678 -11.67 -0.64 19.54
N ASN A 679 -12.01 -1.92 19.35
CA ASN A 679 -13.41 -2.38 19.27
C ASN A 679 -14.17 -2.12 20.57
N GLU A 680 -13.53 -2.30 21.73
CA GLU A 680 -14.13 -1.99 23.04
C GLU A 680 -14.55 -0.51 23.11
N LYS A 681 -13.65 0.41 22.77
CA LYS A 681 -13.94 1.86 22.76
C LYS A 681 -15.06 2.23 21.79
N ILE A 682 -15.04 1.64 20.59
CA ILE A 682 -16.11 1.84 19.61
C ILE A 682 -17.44 1.28 20.13
N ASN A 683 -17.46 0.09 20.69
CA ASN A 683 -18.68 -0.53 21.21
C ASN A 683 -19.29 0.28 22.36
N GLN A 684 -18.47 0.87 23.24
CA GLN A 684 -18.97 1.81 24.25
C GLN A 684 -19.66 3.02 23.62
N THR A 685 -19.12 3.54 22.52
CA THR A 685 -19.74 4.66 21.79
C THR A 685 -21.02 4.25 21.08
N LEU A 686 -20.99 3.11 20.38
CA LEU A 686 -22.15 2.56 19.66
C LEU A 686 -23.27 2.20 20.63
N LYS A 687 -22.99 1.77 21.86
CA LYS A 687 -24.00 1.55 22.92
C LYS A 687 -24.70 2.84 23.35
N LYS A 688 -23.98 3.96 23.42
CA LYS A 688 -24.59 5.27 23.74
C LYS A 688 -25.52 5.73 22.63
N GLU A 689 -25.13 5.55 21.36
CA GLU A 689 -25.98 5.82 20.19
C GLU A 689 -27.15 4.83 20.12
N PHE A 690 -26.86 3.58 20.50
CA PHE A 690 -27.72 2.50 21.01
C PHE A 690 -29.00 2.97 21.65
N ASN A 691 -28.79 3.41 22.90
CA ASN A 691 -29.83 3.78 23.84
C ASN A 691 -30.58 5.05 23.44
N LYS A 692 -30.08 5.81 22.45
CA LYS A 692 -30.72 7.01 21.91
C LYS A 692 -31.61 6.73 20.69
N ASN A 693 -31.84 5.47 20.32
CA ASN A 693 -32.58 5.06 19.10
C ASN A 693 -31.97 5.58 17.80
N GLN A 694 -30.65 5.77 17.75
CA GLN A 694 -29.96 6.39 16.59
C GLN A 694 -29.11 5.41 15.77
N LEU A 695 -29.10 4.12 16.12
CA LEU A 695 -28.23 3.12 15.49
C LEU A 695 -29.00 2.19 14.54
N TRP A 696 -28.41 2.00 13.35
CA TRP A 696 -28.93 1.15 12.28
C TRP A 696 -28.05 -0.08 12.07
N PHE A 697 -28.59 -1.10 11.40
CA PHE A 697 -27.89 -2.35 11.13
C PHE A 697 -27.99 -2.69 9.65
N TYR A 698 -26.83 -2.81 9.03
CA TYR A 698 -26.67 -3.21 7.64
C TYR A 698 -26.31 -4.69 7.65
N GLY A 699 -27.02 -5.49 6.87
CA GLY A 699 -26.62 -6.86 6.59
C GLY A 699 -26.32 -7.01 5.12
N ILE A 700 -25.13 -7.54 4.84
CA ILE A 700 -24.66 -7.76 3.48
C ILE A 700 -24.45 -9.25 3.31
N ASP A 701 -25.18 -9.82 2.36
CA ASP A 701 -25.01 -11.20 1.91
C ASP A 701 -24.22 -11.20 0.59
N ALA A 702 -23.36 -12.21 0.40
CA ALA A 702 -22.69 -12.46 -0.87
C ALA A 702 -23.18 -13.79 -1.43
N GLY A 703 -24.31 -13.70 -2.13
CA GLY A 703 -25.08 -14.83 -2.60
C GLY A 703 -24.57 -15.47 -3.89
N GLU A 704 -25.35 -16.45 -4.35
CA GLU A 704 -25.13 -17.17 -5.61
C GLU A 704 -25.98 -16.59 -6.75
N ILE A 705 -27.10 -15.92 -6.45
CA ILE A 705 -27.99 -15.31 -7.45
C ILE A 705 -27.53 -13.87 -7.71
N GLU A 706 -27.37 -13.10 -6.64
CA GLU A 706 -26.82 -11.75 -6.64
C GLU A 706 -25.36 -11.80 -6.18
N LEU A 707 -24.45 -11.02 -6.78
CA LEU A 707 -23.06 -10.97 -6.30
C LEU A 707 -22.99 -10.50 -4.84
N ALA A 708 -23.82 -9.54 -4.50
CA ALA A 708 -24.02 -9.08 -3.14
C ALA A 708 -25.38 -8.41 -2.98
N THR A 709 -25.96 -8.55 -1.80
CA THR A 709 -27.28 -8.05 -1.45
C THR A 709 -27.19 -7.26 -0.15
N LEU A 710 -27.95 -6.17 -0.03
CA LEU A 710 -27.99 -5.33 1.17
C LEU A 710 -29.39 -5.28 1.76
N ALA A 711 -29.51 -5.46 3.07
CA ALA A 711 -30.71 -5.13 3.84
C ALA A 711 -30.40 -4.14 4.96
N LEU A 712 -31.37 -3.27 5.27
CA LEU A 712 -31.28 -2.29 6.36
C LEU A 712 -32.34 -2.58 7.42
N MET A 713 -31.92 -2.54 8.69
CA MET A 713 -32.77 -2.80 9.85
C MET A 713 -32.55 -1.73 10.92
N ASN A 714 -33.61 -1.36 11.64
CA ASN A 714 -33.52 -0.50 12.83
C ASN A 714 -33.39 -1.33 14.12
N LYS A 715 -33.34 -0.64 15.26
CA LYS A 715 -33.29 -1.26 16.60
C LYS A 715 -34.59 -1.97 17.03
N ASP A 716 -35.71 -1.74 16.35
CA ASP A 716 -36.98 -2.42 16.63
C ASP A 716 -37.10 -3.76 15.86
N LYS A 717 -36.01 -4.18 15.19
CA LYS A 717 -35.90 -5.39 14.37
C LYS A 717 -36.82 -5.39 13.14
N GLU A 718 -37.24 -4.21 12.70
CA GLU A 718 -38.10 -4.05 11.53
C GLU A 718 -37.26 -3.71 10.29
N PRO A 719 -37.57 -4.29 9.11
CA PRO A 719 -37.01 -3.88 7.83
C PRO A 719 -37.24 -2.39 7.58
N GLN A 720 -36.23 -1.71 7.06
CA GLN A 720 -36.27 -0.24 6.92
C GLN A 720 -36.33 0.19 5.48
N LEU A 721 -37.46 0.79 5.10
CA LEU A 721 -37.67 1.27 3.75
C LEU A 721 -36.81 2.51 3.46
N PHE A 722 -36.14 2.49 2.31
CA PHE A 722 -35.45 3.64 1.76
C PHE A 722 -35.78 3.81 0.27
N THR A 723 -35.70 5.06 -0.20
CA THR A 723 -36.02 5.42 -1.58
C THR A 723 -34.93 4.95 -2.54
N VAL A 724 -35.36 4.26 -3.58
CA VAL A 724 -34.53 3.83 -4.72
C VAL A 724 -35.26 4.12 -6.03
N TYR A 725 -34.52 4.07 -7.13
CA TYR A 725 -35.06 4.30 -8.46
C TYR A 725 -34.66 3.16 -9.38
N GLU A 726 -35.51 2.87 -10.36
CA GLU A 726 -35.27 1.86 -11.38
C GLU A 726 -35.55 2.46 -12.76
N LEU A 727 -34.66 2.20 -13.71
CA LEU A 727 -34.87 2.57 -15.10
C LEU A 727 -35.93 1.65 -15.73
N LYS A 728 -37.02 2.22 -16.24
CA LYS A 728 -38.15 1.51 -16.84
C LYS A 728 -37.82 0.88 -18.20
N LYS A 729 -37.05 1.60 -19.03
CA LYS A 729 -36.67 1.21 -20.40
C LYS A 729 -35.20 0.79 -20.44
N LEU A 730 -34.92 -0.52 -20.34
CA LEU A 730 -33.55 -1.05 -20.25
C LEU A 730 -32.76 -0.92 -21.56
N ASP A 731 -33.45 -0.90 -22.69
CA ASP A 731 -32.89 -0.66 -24.03
C ASP A 731 -32.24 0.73 -24.17
N PHE A 732 -32.49 1.64 -23.23
CA PHE A 732 -31.76 2.90 -23.08
C PHE A 732 -30.23 2.69 -23.05
N PHE A 733 -29.73 1.60 -22.45
CA PHE A 733 -28.29 1.32 -22.43
C PHE A 733 -27.72 1.01 -23.82
N LYS A 734 -28.55 0.52 -24.73
CA LYS A 734 -28.20 0.20 -26.13
C LYS A 734 -28.42 1.39 -27.05
N HIS A 735 -29.61 1.97 -27.04
CA HIS A 735 -30.02 3.00 -27.99
C HIS A 735 -29.82 4.44 -27.49
N GLY A 736 -29.69 4.62 -26.16
CA GLY A 736 -29.70 5.94 -25.51
C GLY A 736 -31.04 6.66 -25.65
N TYR A 737 -31.11 7.89 -25.12
CA TYR A 737 -32.23 8.78 -25.41
C TYR A 737 -31.98 9.51 -26.73
N ILE A 738 -32.91 9.38 -27.69
CA ILE A 738 -32.89 10.03 -29.01
C ILE A 738 -34.01 11.07 -29.03
N TYR A 739 -33.71 12.31 -29.44
CA TYR A 739 -34.65 13.42 -29.40
C TYR A 739 -34.82 14.08 -30.77
N ASN A 740 -36.07 14.14 -31.24
CA ASN A 740 -36.59 15.19 -32.14
C ASN A 740 -37.61 16.01 -31.31
N LYS A 741 -37.75 17.32 -31.60
CA LYS A 741 -38.76 18.24 -31.06
C LYS A 741 -40.19 17.67 -31.06
N GLU A 742 -40.49 16.66 -31.88
CA GLU A 742 -41.83 16.08 -32.07
C GLU A 742 -42.02 14.63 -31.53
N ARG A 743 -41.02 14.03 -30.86
CA ARG A 743 -41.10 12.66 -30.27
C ARG A 743 -41.42 11.49 -31.22
N GLU A 744 -41.20 11.61 -32.55
CA GLU A 744 -41.31 10.47 -33.48
C GLU A 744 -40.00 9.68 -33.64
N LEU A 745 -40.12 8.36 -33.77
CA LEU A 745 -39.02 7.41 -33.96
C LEU A 745 -38.61 7.41 -35.44
N VAL A 746 -37.75 8.36 -35.83
CA VAL A 746 -37.28 8.51 -37.21
C VAL A 746 -35.98 7.71 -37.41
N ILE A 747 -36.02 6.64 -38.22
CA ILE A 747 -34.82 6.06 -38.82
C ILE A 747 -34.36 7.01 -39.93
N ARG A 748 -33.36 7.86 -39.66
CA ARG A 748 -32.66 8.65 -40.70
C ARG A 748 -31.14 8.63 -40.50
N GLU A 749 -30.44 8.71 -41.62
CA GLU A 749 -28.99 8.55 -41.77
C GLU A 749 -28.18 9.75 -41.21
N LYS A 750 -27.42 9.50 -40.11
CA LYS A 750 -26.33 10.31 -39.51
C LYS A 750 -26.67 11.65 -38.81
N PRO A 751 -25.95 12.00 -37.70
CA PRO A 751 -25.77 11.23 -36.49
C PRO A 751 -26.17 12.09 -35.26
N TYR A 752 -27.38 11.91 -34.73
CA TYR A 752 -27.70 12.47 -33.41
C TYR A 752 -26.96 11.68 -32.31
N LYS A 753 -26.41 12.38 -31.31
CA LYS A 753 -25.74 11.77 -30.15
C LYS A 753 -26.80 11.11 -29.26
N ALA A 754 -26.89 9.78 -29.29
CA ALA A 754 -27.57 9.02 -28.24
C ALA A 754 -26.98 9.37 -26.87
N ILE A 755 -27.79 9.94 -25.96
CA ILE A 755 -27.34 10.24 -24.60
C ILE A 755 -27.65 9.02 -23.72
N GLN A 756 -26.63 8.23 -23.45
CA GLN A 756 -26.71 7.01 -22.62
C GLN A 756 -26.32 7.25 -21.15
N ASN A 757 -25.97 8.47 -20.77
CA ASN A 757 -25.58 8.76 -19.39
C ASN A 757 -26.80 9.19 -18.55
N LEU A 758 -27.21 8.32 -17.63
CA LEU A 758 -28.35 8.55 -16.73
C LEU A 758 -28.26 9.85 -15.91
N SER A 759 -27.05 10.38 -15.68
CA SER A 759 -26.89 11.60 -14.88
C SER A 759 -27.66 12.80 -15.46
N TYR A 760 -27.77 12.89 -16.79
CA TYR A 760 -28.49 13.97 -17.46
C TYR A 760 -29.98 13.97 -17.14
N PHE A 761 -30.56 12.81 -16.87
CA PHE A 761 -31.99 12.65 -16.63
C PHE A 761 -32.34 12.61 -15.14
N LEU A 762 -31.36 12.72 -14.24
CA LEU A 762 -31.55 12.69 -12.78
C LEU A 762 -31.30 14.04 -12.10
N ASN A 763 -30.83 15.03 -12.87
CA ASN A 763 -30.47 16.37 -12.42
C ASN A 763 -31.05 17.40 -13.40
N GLU A 764 -31.99 18.20 -12.92
CA GLU A 764 -32.73 19.20 -13.69
C GLU A 764 -31.81 20.25 -14.33
N GLU A 765 -30.86 20.81 -13.58
CA GLU A 765 -29.91 21.80 -14.11
C GLU A 765 -29.09 21.24 -15.28
N LEU A 766 -28.63 19.99 -15.15
CA LEU A 766 -27.86 19.32 -16.20
C LEU A 766 -28.75 18.98 -17.40
N TYR A 767 -29.99 18.57 -17.15
CA TYR A 767 -30.99 18.29 -18.18
C TYR A 767 -31.28 19.56 -18.98
N GLU A 768 -31.70 20.63 -18.32
CA GLU A 768 -32.10 21.88 -18.97
C GLU A 768 -30.94 22.51 -19.74
N LYS A 769 -29.71 22.42 -19.22
CA LYS A 769 -28.53 22.86 -19.96
C LYS A 769 -28.32 22.12 -21.28
N THR A 770 -28.73 20.85 -21.33
CA THR A 770 -28.47 19.93 -22.44
C THR A 770 -29.61 19.93 -23.46
N PHE A 771 -30.86 19.88 -23.00
CA PHE A 771 -32.05 19.71 -23.84
C PHE A 771 -32.82 21.03 -24.05
N ARG A 772 -32.81 21.94 -23.05
CA ARG A 772 -33.45 23.27 -23.08
C ARG A 772 -34.93 23.24 -23.51
N ASP A 773 -35.66 22.22 -23.09
CA ASP A 773 -37.06 22.03 -23.47
C ASP A 773 -38.05 22.17 -22.29
N GLY A 774 -37.57 22.38 -21.07
CA GLY A 774 -38.41 22.52 -19.88
C GLY A 774 -39.15 21.24 -19.47
N LYS A 775 -38.83 20.08 -20.08
CA LYS A 775 -39.57 18.83 -19.91
C LYS A 775 -38.89 17.85 -18.95
N PHE A 776 -38.00 18.33 -18.08
CA PHE A 776 -37.27 17.47 -17.14
C PHE A 776 -38.19 16.49 -16.39
N ASN A 777 -39.27 16.98 -15.79
CA ASN A 777 -40.19 16.15 -14.99
C ASN A 777 -40.90 15.08 -15.83
N GLU A 778 -41.31 15.40 -17.07
CA GLU A 778 -41.91 14.42 -17.98
C GLU A 778 -40.92 13.30 -18.31
N THR A 779 -39.71 13.67 -18.74
CA THR A 779 -38.67 12.71 -19.13
C THR A 779 -38.18 11.89 -17.93
N TYR A 780 -38.07 12.51 -16.75
CA TYR A 780 -37.75 11.82 -15.50
C TYR A 780 -38.79 10.74 -15.18
N ASN A 781 -40.07 11.11 -15.22
CA ASN A 781 -41.17 10.19 -14.94
C ASN A 781 -41.34 9.13 -16.03
N GLU A 782 -40.98 9.43 -17.28
CA GLU A 782 -40.94 8.46 -18.38
C GLU A 782 -39.86 7.40 -18.14
N LEU A 783 -38.66 7.81 -17.73
CA LEU A 783 -37.50 6.93 -17.63
C LEU A 783 -37.41 6.19 -16.29
N PHE A 784 -37.77 6.81 -15.18
CA PHE A 784 -37.54 6.26 -13.85
C PHE A 784 -38.83 5.90 -13.12
N LYS A 785 -38.75 4.83 -12.34
CA LYS A 785 -39.76 4.42 -11.35
C LYS A 785 -39.15 4.57 -9.96
N GLU A 786 -39.78 5.36 -9.10
CA GLU A 786 -39.45 5.40 -7.68
C GLU A 786 -40.02 4.16 -6.98
N LYS A 787 -39.23 3.57 -6.06
CA LYS A 787 -39.62 2.46 -5.19
C LYS A 787 -39.14 2.74 -3.77
N HIS A 788 -39.84 2.20 -2.79
CA HIS A 788 -39.39 2.14 -1.40
C HIS A 788 -39.18 0.68 -1.02
N VAL A 789 -37.95 0.34 -0.61
CA VAL A 789 -37.54 -1.06 -0.39
C VAL A 789 -36.68 -1.15 0.86
N SER A 790 -36.74 -2.30 1.53
CA SER A 790 -35.88 -2.59 2.70
C SER A 790 -34.59 -3.34 2.37
N ALA A 791 -34.53 -3.95 1.19
CA ALA A 791 -33.37 -4.67 0.68
C ALA A 791 -33.18 -4.46 -0.83
N ILE A 792 -31.93 -4.51 -1.30
CA ILE A 792 -31.54 -4.26 -2.69
C ILE A 792 -30.44 -5.20 -3.16
N ASP A 793 -30.49 -5.52 -4.45
CA ASP A 793 -29.36 -6.11 -5.19
C ASP A 793 -28.26 -5.06 -5.36
N LEU A 794 -27.09 -5.28 -4.76
CA LEU A 794 -25.94 -4.39 -4.93
C LEU A 794 -25.18 -4.65 -6.23
N THR A 795 -25.40 -5.77 -6.91
CA THR A 795 -24.70 -6.20 -8.13
C THR A 795 -24.78 -5.16 -9.23
N THR A 796 -25.98 -4.62 -9.45
CA THR A 796 -26.25 -3.64 -10.50
C THR A 796 -26.56 -2.24 -9.96
N ALA A 797 -26.69 -2.10 -8.63
CA ALA A 797 -27.05 -0.83 -8.02
C ALA A 797 -25.90 0.18 -8.06
N LYS A 798 -26.25 1.45 -8.28
CA LYS A 798 -25.27 2.55 -8.36
C LYS A 798 -25.86 3.84 -7.85
N VAL A 799 -25.04 4.62 -7.13
CA VAL A 799 -25.41 6.00 -6.77
C VAL A 799 -25.06 6.93 -7.93
N ILE A 800 -26.07 7.57 -8.51
CA ILE A 800 -25.93 8.54 -9.62
C ILE A 800 -26.65 9.82 -9.21
N ASN A 801 -25.95 10.95 -9.21
CA ASN A 801 -26.49 12.26 -8.81
C ASN A 801 -27.29 12.25 -7.49
N GLY A 802 -26.79 11.53 -6.48
CA GLY A 802 -27.40 11.45 -5.16
C GLY A 802 -28.66 10.59 -5.08
N LYS A 803 -28.93 9.76 -6.09
CA LYS A 803 -30.03 8.78 -6.14
C LYS A 803 -29.47 7.37 -6.31
N ILE A 804 -30.06 6.37 -5.66
CA ILE A 804 -29.70 4.96 -5.83
C ILE A 804 -30.49 4.41 -7.01
N ILE A 805 -29.81 4.00 -8.07
CA ILE A 805 -30.42 3.39 -9.26
C ILE A 805 -30.14 1.89 -9.22
N LEU A 806 -31.18 1.05 -9.07
CA LEU A 806 -31.05 -0.40 -8.88
C LEU A 806 -30.38 -1.11 -10.06
N ASN A 807 -30.66 -0.66 -11.28
CA ASN A 807 -30.13 -1.19 -12.54
C ASN A 807 -29.13 -0.21 -13.19
N GLY A 808 -28.43 0.59 -12.39
CA GLY A 808 -27.52 1.65 -12.86
C GLY A 808 -26.17 1.17 -13.41
N ASP A 809 -25.78 -0.08 -13.18
CA ASP A 809 -24.47 -0.63 -13.57
C ASP A 809 -24.50 -2.01 -14.26
N MET A 810 -25.62 -2.35 -14.89
CA MET A 810 -25.81 -3.64 -15.57
C MET A 810 -24.69 -3.99 -16.57
N ILE A 811 -24.19 -3.00 -17.33
CA ILE A 811 -23.13 -3.20 -18.32
C ILE A 811 -21.85 -3.76 -17.70
N THR A 812 -21.44 -3.24 -16.53
CA THR A 812 -20.21 -3.68 -15.86
C THR A 812 -20.34 -5.13 -15.40
N PHE A 813 -21.51 -5.50 -14.88
CA PHE A 813 -21.79 -6.88 -14.46
C PHE A 813 -21.83 -7.83 -15.66
N LEU A 814 -22.51 -7.45 -16.74
CA LEU A 814 -22.54 -8.25 -17.97
C LEU A 814 -21.13 -8.52 -18.52
N ASN A 815 -20.27 -7.49 -18.54
CA ASN A 815 -18.88 -7.63 -18.95
C ASN A 815 -18.10 -8.60 -18.04
N LEU A 816 -18.36 -8.62 -16.73
CA LEU A 816 -17.74 -9.59 -15.83
C LEU A 816 -18.10 -11.02 -16.23
N ARG A 817 -19.38 -11.28 -16.53
CA ARG A 817 -19.85 -12.61 -16.94
C ARG A 817 -19.22 -13.06 -18.26
N ILE A 818 -19.10 -12.17 -19.24
CA ILE A 818 -18.44 -12.45 -20.52
C ILE A 818 -16.95 -12.79 -20.30
N LEU A 819 -16.22 -11.98 -19.51
CA LEU A 819 -14.81 -12.24 -19.21
C LEU A 819 -14.60 -13.58 -18.49
N HIS A 820 -15.53 -13.95 -17.60
CA HIS A 820 -15.49 -15.25 -16.93
C HIS A 820 -15.75 -16.42 -17.89
N ALA A 821 -16.68 -16.27 -18.83
CA ALA A 821 -16.91 -17.29 -19.86
C ALA A 821 -15.66 -17.49 -20.73
N GLN A 822 -14.96 -16.41 -21.11
CA GLN A 822 -13.68 -16.50 -21.83
C GLN A 822 -12.63 -17.28 -21.04
N ARG A 823 -12.49 -16.98 -19.74
CA ARG A 823 -11.58 -17.71 -18.84
C ARG A 823 -11.93 -19.19 -18.76
N LYS A 824 -13.21 -19.55 -18.63
CA LYS A 824 -13.63 -20.96 -18.56
C LYS A 824 -13.33 -21.70 -19.87
N ILE A 825 -13.57 -21.06 -21.02
CA ILE A 825 -13.19 -21.60 -22.33
C ILE A 825 -11.68 -21.85 -22.38
N TYR A 826 -10.89 -20.90 -21.91
CA TYR A 826 -9.44 -21.03 -21.86
C TYR A 826 -8.98 -22.19 -20.96
N GLU A 827 -9.48 -22.25 -19.71
CA GLU A 827 -9.13 -23.31 -18.75
C GLU A 827 -9.49 -24.69 -19.31
N GLU A 828 -10.65 -24.80 -19.96
CA GLU A 828 -11.08 -26.05 -20.59
C GLU A 828 -10.19 -26.45 -21.76
N LEU A 829 -9.83 -25.51 -22.65
CA LEU A 829 -8.97 -25.82 -23.80
C LEU A 829 -7.54 -26.22 -23.41
N ILE A 830 -7.08 -25.87 -22.21
CA ILE A 830 -5.83 -26.39 -21.66
C ILE A 830 -5.96 -27.85 -21.27
N GLU A 831 -7.02 -28.18 -20.55
CA GLU A 831 -7.25 -29.53 -20.03
C GLU A 831 -7.67 -30.49 -21.15
N ASN A 832 -8.52 -30.01 -22.07
CA ASN A 832 -9.13 -30.74 -23.16
C ASN A 832 -9.04 -29.93 -24.48
N PRO A 833 -7.90 -29.96 -25.20
CA PRO A 833 -7.70 -29.18 -26.43
C PRO A 833 -8.68 -29.49 -27.58
N HIS A 834 -9.36 -30.64 -27.51
CA HIS A 834 -10.33 -31.09 -28.50
C HIS A 834 -11.79 -30.85 -28.07
N ALA A 835 -12.02 -30.17 -26.95
CA ALA A 835 -13.37 -29.90 -26.46
C ALA A 835 -14.16 -29.04 -27.44
N GLU A 836 -15.40 -29.42 -27.72
CA GLU A 836 -16.32 -28.66 -28.58
C GLU A 836 -17.26 -27.80 -27.74
N LEU A 837 -17.28 -26.49 -28.01
CA LEU A 837 -18.22 -25.57 -27.39
C LEU A 837 -19.60 -25.76 -28.04
N LYS A 838 -20.62 -26.06 -27.24
CA LYS A 838 -22.01 -26.29 -27.66
C LYS A 838 -22.94 -25.22 -27.13
N GLU A 839 -24.07 -25.06 -27.80
CA GLU A 839 -25.13 -24.10 -27.47
C GLU A 839 -26.47 -24.82 -27.35
N LYS A 840 -27.20 -24.57 -26.26
CA LYS A 840 -28.57 -25.04 -26.05
C LYS A 840 -29.31 -24.12 -25.06
N ASP A 841 -30.58 -23.83 -25.30
CA ASP A 841 -31.48 -23.12 -24.36
C ASP A 841 -30.86 -21.85 -23.72
N TYR A 842 -30.30 -20.95 -24.54
CA TYR A 842 -29.64 -19.71 -24.09
C TYR A 842 -28.41 -19.93 -23.17
N LYS A 843 -27.76 -21.08 -23.32
CA LYS A 843 -26.58 -21.48 -22.56
C LYS A 843 -25.50 -22.03 -23.49
N LEU A 844 -24.26 -21.68 -23.17
CA LEU A 844 -23.04 -22.26 -23.75
C LEU A 844 -22.43 -23.23 -22.76
N TYR A 845 -21.96 -24.37 -23.25
CA TYR A 845 -21.38 -25.43 -22.42
C TYR A 845 -20.40 -26.30 -23.20
N PHE A 846 -19.55 -27.04 -22.47
CA PHE A 846 -18.81 -28.18 -23.02
C PHE A 846 -19.46 -29.48 -22.54
N GLU A 847 -19.44 -30.50 -23.39
CA GLU A 847 -19.84 -31.85 -22.99
C GLU A 847 -18.58 -32.63 -22.58
N ILE A 848 -18.48 -33.01 -21.30
CA ILE A 848 -17.33 -33.71 -20.73
C ILE A 848 -17.85 -34.97 -20.04
N GLU A 849 -17.41 -36.14 -20.49
CA GLU A 849 -17.78 -37.44 -19.90
C GLU A 849 -19.31 -37.63 -19.75
N GLY A 850 -20.09 -37.12 -20.71
CA GLY A 850 -21.56 -37.18 -20.69
C GLY A 850 -22.24 -36.20 -19.72
N LYS A 851 -21.52 -35.19 -19.22
CA LYS A 851 -22.06 -34.09 -18.41
C LYS A 851 -21.81 -32.74 -19.06
N ASP A 852 -22.81 -31.86 -18.98
CA ASP A 852 -22.69 -30.48 -19.43
C ASP A 852 -21.93 -29.64 -18.40
N LYS A 853 -20.83 -29.02 -18.82
CA LYS A 853 -20.08 -28.02 -18.05
C LYS A 853 -20.41 -26.63 -18.55
N ASP A 854 -21.19 -25.90 -17.76
CA ASP A 854 -21.75 -24.60 -18.12
C ASP A 854 -20.67 -23.51 -18.21
N ILE A 855 -20.59 -22.88 -19.39
CA ILE A 855 -19.64 -21.80 -19.69
C ILE A 855 -20.29 -20.44 -19.53
N TYR A 856 -21.53 -20.29 -20.03
CA TYR A 856 -22.28 -19.05 -19.94
C TYR A 856 -23.78 -19.37 -19.96
N ILE A 857 -24.57 -18.70 -19.12
CA ILE A 857 -26.04 -18.82 -19.07
C ILE A 857 -26.62 -17.43 -19.27
N SER A 858 -27.47 -17.19 -20.26
CA SER A 858 -28.05 -15.86 -20.46
C SER A 858 -28.91 -15.43 -19.27
N ARG A 859 -28.86 -14.15 -18.93
CA ARG A 859 -29.85 -13.51 -18.04
C ARG A 859 -30.82 -12.76 -18.94
N LEU A 860 -32.05 -13.26 -19.03
CA LEU A 860 -33.05 -12.75 -20.00
C LEU A 860 -33.35 -11.25 -19.82
N ASP A 861 -33.22 -10.73 -18.60
CA ASP A 861 -33.37 -9.30 -18.31
C ASP A 861 -32.24 -8.42 -18.91
N PHE A 862 -31.15 -9.01 -19.40
CA PHE A 862 -30.02 -8.33 -20.05
C PHE A 862 -30.08 -8.35 -21.58
N GLU A 863 -31.02 -9.09 -22.18
CA GLU A 863 -31.16 -9.22 -23.65
C GLU A 863 -31.30 -7.87 -24.36
N TYR A 864 -31.94 -6.90 -23.70
CA TYR A 864 -32.12 -5.54 -24.21
C TYR A 864 -30.83 -4.72 -24.28
N ILE A 865 -29.81 -5.08 -23.49
CA ILE A 865 -28.50 -4.41 -23.47
C ILE A 865 -27.61 -5.02 -24.55
N LYS A 866 -27.44 -6.34 -24.50
CA LYS A 866 -26.66 -7.13 -25.46
C LYS A 866 -27.35 -8.48 -25.62
N PRO A 867 -27.93 -8.77 -26.80
CA PRO A 867 -28.64 -10.03 -27.02
C PRO A 867 -27.74 -11.24 -26.83
N TYR A 868 -28.31 -12.35 -26.37
CA TYR A 868 -27.58 -13.60 -26.18
C TYR A 868 -26.82 -14.02 -27.44
N GLN A 869 -27.43 -13.91 -28.63
CA GLN A 869 -26.76 -14.28 -29.88
C GLN A 869 -25.49 -13.47 -30.13
N GLU A 870 -25.46 -12.19 -29.76
CA GLU A 870 -24.26 -11.35 -29.91
C GLU A 870 -23.15 -11.78 -28.95
N ILE A 871 -23.52 -12.23 -27.74
CA ILE A 871 -22.59 -12.78 -26.76
C ILE A 871 -22.09 -14.16 -27.20
N SER A 872 -23.00 -15.01 -27.67
CA SER A 872 -22.70 -16.35 -28.19
C SER A 872 -21.69 -16.25 -29.33
N ASN A 873 -22.00 -15.46 -30.37
CA ASN A 873 -21.11 -15.23 -31.51
C ASN A 873 -19.73 -14.70 -31.08
N TYR A 874 -19.70 -13.80 -30.09
CA TYR A 874 -18.45 -13.27 -29.54
C TYR A 874 -17.61 -14.35 -28.84
N LEU A 875 -18.24 -15.20 -28.03
CA LEU A 875 -17.56 -16.29 -27.31
C LEU A 875 -17.12 -17.42 -28.25
N PHE A 876 -17.92 -17.75 -29.28
CA PHE A 876 -17.51 -18.67 -30.34
C PHE A 876 -16.33 -18.13 -31.16
N ALA A 877 -16.33 -16.84 -31.51
CA ALA A 877 -15.19 -16.22 -32.18
C ALA A 877 -13.93 -16.24 -31.30
N TYR A 878 -14.08 -16.02 -29.99
CA TYR A 878 -13.00 -16.13 -29.03
C TYR A 878 -12.43 -17.57 -28.98
N PHE A 879 -13.31 -18.57 -28.83
CA PHE A 879 -12.97 -20.00 -28.89
C PHE A 879 -12.20 -20.36 -30.17
N ALA A 880 -12.71 -19.95 -31.33
CA ALA A 880 -12.09 -20.24 -32.63
C ALA A 880 -10.72 -19.56 -32.82
N SER A 881 -10.49 -18.39 -32.19
CA SER A 881 -9.25 -17.63 -32.34
C SER A 881 -8.06 -18.19 -31.57
N GLN A 882 -8.27 -19.16 -30.67
CA GLN A 882 -7.25 -19.72 -29.76
C GLN A 882 -6.33 -18.65 -29.11
N GLN A 883 -6.86 -17.45 -28.78
CA GLN A 883 -6.06 -16.41 -28.12
C GLN A 883 -5.79 -16.77 -26.65
N ILE A 884 -4.76 -17.57 -26.42
CA ILE A 884 -4.31 -18.08 -25.11
C ILE A 884 -3.57 -16.96 -24.34
N ASN A 885 -4.27 -16.21 -23.47
CA ASN A 885 -3.65 -15.19 -22.61
C ASN A 885 -4.35 -15.01 -21.24
N GLU A 886 -4.31 -16.05 -20.40
CA GLU A 886 -4.86 -16.09 -19.03
C GLU A 886 -4.53 -14.87 -18.18
N ALA A 887 -3.28 -14.41 -18.24
CA ALA A 887 -2.80 -13.34 -17.39
C ALA A 887 -3.52 -12.02 -17.69
N ARG A 888 -3.88 -11.77 -18.95
CA ARG A 888 -4.65 -10.59 -19.36
C ARG A 888 -6.09 -10.68 -18.89
N GLU A 889 -6.72 -11.84 -19.01
CA GLU A 889 -8.12 -12.05 -18.63
C GLU A 889 -8.32 -11.98 -17.12
N GLU A 890 -7.45 -12.65 -16.36
CA GLU A 890 -7.48 -12.60 -14.90
C GLU A 890 -7.27 -11.16 -14.39
N GLU A 891 -6.40 -10.37 -15.04
CA GLU A 891 -6.25 -8.95 -14.72
C GLU A 891 -7.53 -8.15 -15.00
N GLN A 892 -8.17 -8.38 -16.16
CA GLN A 892 -9.41 -7.71 -16.55
C GLN A 892 -10.59 -8.10 -15.63
N ILE A 893 -10.74 -9.37 -15.29
CA ILE A 893 -11.73 -9.87 -14.32
C ILE A 893 -11.53 -9.14 -12.99
N ASN A 894 -10.31 -9.12 -12.47
CA ASN A 894 -10.00 -8.47 -11.20
C ASN A 894 -10.23 -6.96 -11.23
N GLN A 895 -9.99 -6.29 -12.36
CA GLN A 895 -10.31 -4.87 -12.55
C GLN A 895 -11.83 -4.64 -12.53
N THR A 896 -12.61 -5.47 -13.23
CA THR A 896 -14.07 -5.38 -13.29
C THR A 896 -14.72 -5.66 -11.92
N LYS A 897 -14.24 -6.68 -11.20
CA LYS A 897 -14.66 -6.96 -9.81
C LYS A 897 -14.42 -5.76 -8.89
N ARG A 898 -13.24 -5.13 -8.98
CA ARG A 898 -12.95 -3.92 -8.19
C ARG A 898 -13.87 -2.75 -8.54
N ALA A 899 -14.28 -2.62 -9.81
CA ALA A 899 -15.21 -1.59 -10.24
C ALA A 899 -16.62 -1.80 -9.65
N LEU A 900 -17.14 -3.03 -9.73
CA LEU A 900 -18.42 -3.42 -9.12
C LEU A 900 -18.42 -3.21 -7.61
N ALA A 901 -17.40 -3.75 -6.92
CA ALA A 901 -17.24 -3.52 -5.48
C ALA A 901 -17.19 -2.02 -5.14
N GLY A 902 -16.51 -1.20 -5.96
CA GLY A 902 -16.51 0.26 -5.80
C GLY A 902 -17.90 0.89 -5.87
N ASN A 903 -18.78 0.41 -6.75
CA ASN A 903 -20.15 0.88 -6.88
C ASN A 903 -21.03 0.42 -5.71
N MET A 904 -20.92 -0.84 -5.30
CA MET A 904 -21.58 -1.41 -4.12
C MET A 904 -21.26 -0.59 -2.86
N ILE A 905 -19.97 -0.32 -2.63
CA ILE A 905 -19.50 0.54 -1.53
C ILE A 905 -20.03 1.97 -1.63
N GLY A 906 -20.18 2.48 -2.85
CA GLY A 906 -20.80 3.79 -3.10
C GLY A 906 -22.23 3.86 -2.55
N VAL A 907 -23.03 2.82 -2.78
CA VAL A 907 -24.41 2.68 -2.26
C VAL A 907 -24.40 2.56 -0.74
N ILE A 908 -23.63 1.62 -0.19
CA ILE A 908 -23.52 1.39 1.26
C ILE A 908 -23.08 2.67 1.97
N TYR A 909 -22.07 3.37 1.44
CA TYR A 909 -21.58 4.61 2.03
C TYR A 909 -22.60 5.74 1.94
N TYR A 910 -23.35 5.86 0.84
CA TYR A 910 -24.41 6.86 0.69
C TYR A 910 -25.51 6.66 1.75
N LEU A 911 -25.95 5.42 1.96
CA LEU A 911 -26.90 5.08 3.02
C LEU A 911 -26.31 5.34 4.40
N TYR A 912 -25.05 4.96 4.64
CA TYR A 912 -24.37 5.17 5.92
C TYR A 912 -24.28 6.64 6.34
N GLN A 913 -24.18 7.57 5.38
CA GLN A 913 -24.21 9.01 5.70
C GLN A 913 -25.56 9.47 6.27
N LYS A 914 -26.65 8.78 5.92
CA LYS A 914 -28.01 9.07 6.41
C LYS A 914 -28.35 8.25 7.65
N TYR A 915 -28.01 6.97 7.64
CA TYR A 915 -28.39 5.98 8.66
C TYR A 915 -27.11 5.37 9.24
N ARG A 916 -26.53 6.00 10.29
CA ARG A 916 -25.28 5.50 10.88
C ARG A 916 -25.50 4.21 11.65
N GLY A 917 -24.61 3.24 11.46
CA GLY A 917 -24.88 1.89 11.95
C GLY A 917 -23.68 0.97 12.06
N ILE A 918 -23.99 -0.30 12.31
CA ILE A 918 -23.07 -1.43 12.24
C ILE A 918 -23.27 -2.13 10.90
N ILE A 919 -22.17 -2.52 10.25
CA ILE A 919 -22.17 -3.26 9.00
C ILE A 919 -21.81 -4.72 9.30
N SER A 920 -22.74 -5.61 9.04
CA SER A 920 -22.62 -7.04 9.32
C SER A 920 -22.48 -7.82 8.02
N ILE A 921 -21.52 -8.74 7.99
CA ILE A 921 -21.23 -9.66 6.89
C ILE A 921 -21.00 -11.06 7.45
N GLU A 922 -21.15 -12.09 6.63
CA GLU A 922 -20.89 -13.46 7.07
C GLU A 922 -19.40 -13.74 7.32
N ASP A 923 -19.09 -14.56 8.32
CA ASP A 923 -17.72 -15.06 8.56
C ASP A 923 -17.40 -16.25 7.63
N LEU A 924 -17.38 -16.00 6.33
CA LEU A 924 -17.00 -17.01 5.34
C LEU A 924 -15.49 -17.30 5.42
N LYS A 925 -15.15 -18.53 5.80
CA LYS A 925 -13.75 -19.00 5.88
C LYS A 925 -13.08 -19.00 4.52
N GLN A 926 -11.75 -18.81 4.48
CA GLN A 926 -10.99 -18.78 3.24
C GLN A 926 -11.20 -20.01 2.34
N THR A 927 -11.30 -21.20 2.94
CA THR A 927 -11.55 -22.44 2.19
C THR A 927 -12.91 -22.46 1.47
N LYS A 928 -13.94 -21.89 2.09
CA LYS A 928 -15.28 -21.76 1.49
C LYS A 928 -15.27 -20.76 0.34
N VAL A 929 -14.63 -19.60 0.53
CA VAL A 929 -14.46 -18.58 -0.50
C VAL A 929 -13.70 -19.13 -1.72
N GLU A 930 -12.64 -19.92 -1.52
CA GLU A 930 -11.87 -20.55 -2.59
C GLU A 930 -12.68 -21.62 -3.33
N SER A 931 -13.44 -22.45 -2.59
CA SER A 931 -14.39 -23.39 -3.19
C SER A 931 -15.44 -22.67 -4.05
N ASP A 932 -16.02 -21.58 -3.53
CA ASP A 932 -17.11 -20.87 -4.20
C ASP A 932 -16.61 -20.07 -5.42
N ARG A 933 -15.35 -19.64 -5.41
CA ARG A 933 -14.67 -19.09 -6.60
C ARG A 933 -14.66 -20.06 -7.78
N ASN A 934 -14.59 -21.37 -7.51
CA ASN A 934 -14.61 -22.39 -8.56
C ASN A 934 -16.03 -22.75 -9.02
N LYS A 935 -17.05 -22.46 -8.20
CA LYS A 935 -18.46 -22.79 -8.48
C LYS A 935 -19.23 -21.65 -9.14
N PHE A 936 -18.87 -20.39 -8.84
CA PHE A 936 -19.64 -19.22 -9.28
C PHE A 936 -18.77 -18.16 -9.98
N GLU A 937 -19.29 -17.65 -11.11
CA GLU A 937 -18.65 -16.77 -12.10
C GLU A 937 -18.33 -15.35 -11.62
N GLY A 938 -18.43 -15.05 -10.32
CA GLY A 938 -18.47 -13.66 -9.88
C GLY A 938 -17.99 -13.36 -8.47
N ASN A 939 -17.59 -14.37 -7.66
CA ASN A 939 -17.34 -14.20 -6.23
C ASN A 939 -16.65 -12.85 -5.92
N ILE A 940 -17.41 -11.98 -5.26
CA ILE A 940 -17.07 -10.59 -4.96
C ILE A 940 -16.67 -10.41 -3.50
N GLU A 941 -16.80 -11.45 -2.68
CA GLU A 941 -16.74 -11.42 -1.22
C GLU A 941 -15.47 -10.72 -0.73
N ARG A 942 -14.29 -11.25 -1.09
CA ARG A 942 -13.01 -10.62 -0.70
C ARG A 942 -12.80 -9.24 -1.31
N PRO A 943 -13.03 -9.01 -2.63
CA PRO A 943 -13.01 -7.67 -3.18
C PRO A 943 -13.89 -6.65 -2.43
N LEU A 944 -15.11 -7.04 -2.07
CA LEU A 944 -16.11 -6.21 -1.38
C LEU A 944 -15.70 -5.95 0.07
N GLU A 945 -15.34 -6.99 0.82
CA GLU A 945 -14.80 -6.91 2.18
C GLU A 945 -13.64 -5.92 2.23
N TRP A 946 -12.59 -6.12 1.43
CA TRP A 946 -11.45 -5.19 1.39
C TRP A 946 -11.84 -3.77 0.95
N ALA A 947 -12.86 -3.61 0.12
CA ALA A 947 -13.36 -2.30 -0.27
C ALA A 947 -14.14 -1.61 0.87
N LEU A 948 -14.94 -2.34 1.66
CA LEU A 948 -15.57 -1.88 2.90
C LEU A 948 -14.51 -1.39 3.88
N TYR A 949 -13.52 -2.24 4.18
CA TYR A 949 -12.40 -1.90 5.06
C TYR A 949 -11.73 -0.60 4.62
N ARG A 950 -11.26 -0.53 3.37
CA ARG A 950 -10.56 0.66 2.87
C ARG A 950 -11.43 1.92 2.93
N LYS A 951 -12.72 1.82 2.59
CA LYS A 951 -13.60 2.99 2.58
C LYS A 951 -13.85 3.52 3.99
N PHE A 952 -14.22 2.65 4.93
CA PHE A 952 -14.53 3.08 6.30
C PHE A 952 -13.28 3.33 7.15
N GLN A 953 -12.14 2.75 6.80
CA GLN A 953 -10.82 3.11 7.33
C GLN A 953 -10.47 4.56 6.94
N GLN A 954 -10.71 4.98 5.69
CA GLN A 954 -10.52 6.39 5.28
C GLN A 954 -11.40 7.38 6.04
N GLU A 955 -12.50 6.94 6.64
CA GLU A 955 -13.39 7.78 7.45
C GLU A 955 -13.12 7.69 8.96
N GLY A 956 -12.27 6.74 9.39
CA GLY A 956 -11.85 6.56 10.78
C GLY A 956 -12.71 5.61 11.60
N TYR A 957 -13.60 4.86 10.95
CA TYR A 957 -14.57 3.98 11.61
C TYR A 957 -14.11 2.52 11.70
N VAL A 958 -12.97 2.21 11.07
CA VAL A 958 -12.35 0.87 11.01
C VAL A 958 -10.85 1.05 11.24
N PRO A 959 -10.19 0.23 12.08
CA PRO A 959 -8.79 0.42 12.38
C PRO A 959 -7.94 0.06 11.15
N PRO A 960 -6.68 0.55 11.07
CA PRO A 960 -5.82 0.19 9.94
C PRO A 960 -5.56 -1.31 9.93
N ILE A 961 -5.90 -2.04 8.87
CA ILE A 961 -5.70 -3.50 8.85
C ILE A 961 -4.99 -3.89 7.56
N SER A 962 -3.97 -4.73 7.68
CA SER A 962 -3.22 -5.29 6.54
C SER A 962 -3.23 -6.82 6.48
N GLU A 963 -3.65 -7.49 7.55
CA GLU A 963 -3.56 -8.96 7.72
C GLU A 963 -4.90 -9.51 8.23
N LEU A 964 -6.02 -9.03 7.65
CA LEU A 964 -7.39 -9.30 8.11
C LEU A 964 -7.68 -10.80 8.32
N ILE A 965 -7.38 -11.63 7.31
CA ILE A 965 -7.60 -13.08 7.35
C ILE A 965 -6.80 -13.73 8.49
N LYS A 966 -5.55 -13.29 8.74
CA LYS A 966 -4.74 -13.85 9.84
C LYS A 966 -5.35 -13.53 11.20
N LEU A 967 -5.80 -12.29 11.39
CA LEU A 967 -6.42 -11.81 12.63
C LEU A 967 -7.81 -12.42 12.89
N ARG A 968 -8.56 -12.72 11.82
CA ARG A 968 -9.90 -13.29 11.88
C ARG A 968 -9.92 -14.82 11.93
N GLU A 969 -8.99 -15.51 11.26
CA GLU A 969 -9.09 -16.97 11.09
C GLU A 969 -7.97 -17.75 11.80
N LEU A 970 -6.78 -17.18 11.98
CA LEU A 970 -5.58 -17.95 12.36
C LEU A 970 -5.04 -17.68 13.76
N GLU A 971 -5.27 -16.48 14.33
CA GLU A 971 -4.78 -16.11 15.66
C GLU A 971 -5.92 -15.88 16.65
N LYS A 972 -5.70 -16.29 17.90
CA LYS A 972 -6.64 -16.11 19.01
C LYS A 972 -6.13 -15.08 20.01
N PHE A 973 -7.04 -14.27 20.53
CA PHE A 973 -6.74 -13.14 21.39
C PHE A 973 -7.56 -13.21 22.69
N PRO A 974 -7.00 -12.74 23.82
CA PRO A 974 -7.69 -12.78 25.09
C PRO A 974 -8.90 -11.85 25.06
N LEU A 975 -10.06 -12.37 25.44
CA LEU A 975 -11.22 -11.56 25.83
C LEU A 975 -11.06 -11.11 27.29
N LYS A 976 -11.36 -9.85 27.61
CA LYS A 976 -11.56 -9.43 29.00
C LYS A 976 -12.94 -9.88 29.50
N ASP A 977 -13.04 -10.03 30.83
CA ASP A 977 -14.25 -10.34 31.61
C ASP A 977 -14.67 -11.82 31.74
N VAL A 978 -13.71 -12.75 31.71
CA VAL A 978 -13.93 -14.13 32.17
C VAL A 978 -12.91 -14.45 33.27
N LYS A 979 -13.35 -15.06 34.39
CA LYS A 979 -12.47 -15.51 35.50
C LYS A 979 -11.32 -16.43 35.03
N GLN A 980 -11.41 -16.95 33.80
CA GLN A 980 -10.34 -17.61 33.05
C GLN A 980 -10.22 -16.95 31.66
N PRO A 981 -9.02 -16.61 31.17
CA PRO A 981 -8.87 -15.94 29.87
C PRO A 981 -9.35 -16.84 28.72
N LYS A 982 -10.49 -16.48 28.12
CA LYS A 982 -11.02 -17.14 26.92
C LYS A 982 -10.38 -16.50 25.69
N TYR A 983 -9.79 -17.32 24.83
CA TYR A 983 -9.10 -16.87 23.63
C TYR A 983 -9.96 -17.10 22.40
N GLU A 984 -10.32 -16.03 21.70
CA GLU A 984 -11.17 -16.08 20.50
C GLU A 984 -10.56 -15.29 19.33
N ASN A 985 -11.00 -15.61 18.13
CA ASN A 985 -10.66 -14.88 16.91
C ASN A 985 -11.34 -13.51 16.89
N ILE A 986 -10.74 -12.53 16.20
CA ILE A 986 -11.34 -11.18 16.11
C ILE A 986 -12.47 -11.19 15.08
N GLN A 987 -13.71 -11.05 15.56
CA GLN A 987 -14.93 -11.04 14.74
C GLN A 987 -15.49 -9.64 14.47
N GLN A 988 -14.83 -8.59 14.96
CA GLN A 988 -15.25 -7.21 14.75
C GLN A 988 -14.02 -6.35 14.43
N PHE A 989 -14.19 -5.37 13.56
CA PHE A 989 -13.18 -4.40 13.23
C PHE A 989 -13.82 -3.03 13.07
N GLY A 990 -13.90 -2.30 14.17
CA GLY A 990 -14.66 -1.05 14.26
C GLY A 990 -16.14 -1.27 14.00
N ILE A 991 -16.70 -0.60 13.00
CA ILE A 991 -18.12 -0.73 12.64
C ILE A 991 -18.45 -1.97 11.79
N ILE A 992 -17.44 -2.69 11.29
CA ILE A 992 -17.63 -3.90 10.49
C ILE A 992 -17.60 -5.11 11.43
N LYS A 993 -18.60 -5.96 11.33
CA LYS A 993 -18.77 -7.15 12.18
C LYS A 993 -19.03 -8.38 11.32
N PHE A 994 -18.41 -9.49 11.72
CA PHE A 994 -18.63 -10.78 11.13
C PHE A 994 -19.60 -11.60 11.98
N VAL A 995 -20.58 -12.22 11.33
CA VAL A 995 -21.58 -13.08 11.98
C VAL A 995 -21.48 -14.50 11.46
N SER A 996 -21.88 -15.48 12.28
CA SER A 996 -21.90 -16.87 11.84
C SER A 996 -22.82 -17.04 10.61
N PRO A 997 -22.38 -17.76 9.55
CA PRO A 997 -23.23 -18.11 8.40
C PRO A 997 -24.36 -19.09 8.74
N GLU A 998 -24.29 -19.77 9.90
CA GLU A 998 -25.33 -20.71 10.30
C GLU A 998 -26.67 -19.97 10.41
N GLU A 999 -27.76 -20.43 9.81
CA GLU A 999 -29.11 -19.85 10.02
C GLU A 999 -29.35 -18.42 9.46
N THR A 1000 -28.49 -17.92 8.57
CA THR A 1000 -28.72 -16.66 7.85
C THR A 1000 -29.77 -16.84 6.74
N SER A 1001 -29.50 -17.69 5.75
CA SER A 1001 -30.39 -17.93 4.62
C SER A 1001 -31.45 -19.01 4.89
N THR A 1002 -31.18 -19.91 5.83
CA THR A 1002 -32.04 -21.08 6.11
C THR A 1002 -33.21 -20.79 7.05
N THR A 1003 -33.36 -19.56 7.52
CA THR A 1003 -34.25 -19.22 8.63
C THR A 1003 -35.27 -18.14 8.27
N CYS A 1004 -36.49 -18.33 8.74
CA CYS A 1004 -37.56 -17.35 8.55
C CYS A 1004 -37.28 -16.06 9.35
N PRO A 1005 -37.30 -14.87 8.69
CA PRO A 1005 -37.04 -13.60 9.37
C PRO A 1005 -38.10 -13.25 10.41
N LYS A 1006 -39.33 -13.75 10.22
CA LYS A 1006 -40.50 -13.51 11.07
C LYS A 1006 -40.53 -14.40 12.33
N CYS A 1007 -40.40 -15.72 12.18
CA CYS A 1007 -40.59 -16.68 13.29
C CYS A 1007 -39.33 -17.41 13.74
N LEU A 1008 -38.18 -17.17 13.08
CA LEU A 1008 -36.88 -17.77 13.40
C LEU A 1008 -36.81 -19.31 13.28
N ARG A 1009 -37.84 -19.95 12.71
CA ARG A 1009 -37.78 -21.38 12.38
C ARG A 1009 -37.09 -21.57 11.04
N ARG A 1010 -36.35 -22.67 10.89
CA ARG A 1010 -35.78 -23.07 9.60
C ARG A 1010 -36.89 -23.31 8.57
N PHE A 1011 -36.63 -22.93 7.32
CA PHE A 1011 -37.54 -23.24 6.22
C PHE A 1011 -37.63 -24.75 6.02
N LYS A 1012 -38.85 -25.28 5.92
CA LYS A 1012 -39.05 -26.65 5.44
C LYS A 1012 -38.73 -26.69 3.95
N ASP A 1013 -38.03 -27.73 3.51
CA ASP A 1013 -37.63 -27.93 2.11
C ASP A 1013 -36.78 -26.77 1.53
N TYR A 1014 -35.90 -26.19 2.35
CA TYR A 1014 -35.07 -25.03 1.98
C TYR A 1014 -34.33 -25.22 0.65
N ASP A 1015 -33.70 -26.37 0.42
CA ASP A 1015 -32.93 -26.61 -0.82
C ASP A 1015 -33.80 -26.54 -2.08
N LYS A 1016 -35.04 -27.06 -2.00
CA LYS A 1016 -36.03 -26.97 -3.07
C LYS A 1016 -36.48 -25.53 -3.27
N ASN A 1017 -36.82 -24.82 -2.19
CA ASN A 1017 -37.23 -23.43 -2.24
C ASN A 1017 -36.13 -22.53 -2.81
N LYS A 1018 -34.86 -22.78 -2.44
CA LYS A 1018 -33.67 -22.08 -2.95
C LYS A 1018 -33.49 -22.29 -4.45
N GLN A 1019 -33.64 -23.52 -4.94
CA GLN A 1019 -33.61 -23.83 -6.38
C GLN A 1019 -34.74 -23.14 -7.14
N GLU A 1020 -35.93 -23.05 -6.55
CA GLU A 1020 -37.09 -22.37 -7.12
C GLU A 1020 -37.08 -20.84 -6.90
N GLY A 1021 -36.05 -20.30 -6.21
CA GLY A 1021 -35.84 -18.86 -6.03
C GLY A 1021 -36.78 -18.16 -5.03
N PHE A 1022 -37.42 -18.89 -4.12
CA PHE A 1022 -38.28 -18.29 -3.09
C PHE A 1022 -38.06 -18.90 -1.71
N CYS A 1023 -38.71 -18.38 -0.67
CA CYS A 1023 -38.70 -18.97 0.67
C CYS A 1023 -40.10 -18.98 1.27
N LYS A 1024 -40.55 -20.13 1.80
CA LYS A 1024 -41.87 -20.30 2.40
C LYS A 1024 -41.79 -20.93 3.79
N CYS A 1025 -42.41 -20.28 4.78
CA CYS A 1025 -42.45 -20.73 6.17
C CYS A 1025 -43.87 -21.05 6.64
N GLN A 1026 -43.97 -21.97 7.60
CA GLN A 1026 -45.24 -22.34 8.22
C GLN A 1026 -45.92 -21.20 9.01
N CYS A 1027 -45.19 -20.14 9.37
CA CYS A 1027 -45.77 -18.96 10.02
C CYS A 1027 -46.44 -17.97 9.05
N GLY A 1028 -46.63 -18.38 7.79
CA GLY A 1028 -47.24 -17.58 6.74
C GLY A 1028 -46.29 -16.66 5.98
N PHE A 1029 -44.99 -16.62 6.30
CA PHE A 1029 -44.02 -15.86 5.52
C PHE A 1029 -43.76 -16.55 4.17
N ASP A 1030 -44.01 -15.84 3.07
CA ASP A 1030 -43.76 -16.28 1.69
C ASP A 1030 -43.23 -15.11 0.88
N THR A 1031 -42.02 -15.24 0.34
CA THR A 1031 -41.35 -14.17 -0.42
C THR A 1031 -42.10 -13.79 -1.71
N ARG A 1032 -43.08 -14.60 -2.16
CA ARG A 1032 -43.91 -14.31 -3.35
C ARG A 1032 -45.16 -13.48 -3.08
N ASN A 1033 -45.79 -13.64 -1.91
CA ASN A 1033 -47.19 -13.24 -1.72
C ASN A 1033 -47.49 -12.40 -0.46
N ASP A 1034 -46.66 -12.44 0.59
CA ASP A 1034 -46.97 -11.76 1.86
C ASP A 1034 -45.77 -10.98 2.41
N LEU A 1035 -45.63 -9.74 1.95
CA LEU A 1035 -44.57 -8.82 2.34
C LEU A 1035 -45.01 -7.75 3.35
N LYS A 1036 -46.19 -7.85 4.00
CA LYS A 1036 -46.65 -6.81 4.94
C LYS A 1036 -45.63 -6.62 6.07
N GLY A 1037 -44.89 -5.49 6.04
CA GLY A 1037 -43.80 -5.17 6.96
C GLY A 1037 -42.43 -5.77 6.60
N PHE A 1038 -42.29 -6.45 5.46
CA PHE A 1038 -41.06 -7.03 4.92
C PHE A 1038 -40.87 -6.67 3.44
N GLU A 1039 -41.35 -5.51 3.01
CA GLU A 1039 -41.33 -5.09 1.60
C GLU A 1039 -39.90 -5.05 1.05
N GLY A 1040 -39.65 -5.85 0.01
CA GLY A 1040 -38.35 -6.00 -0.61
C GLY A 1040 -37.61 -7.28 -0.24
N LEU A 1041 -38.06 -8.11 0.70
CA LEU A 1041 -37.49 -9.44 0.95
C LEU A 1041 -38.09 -10.50 0.01
N ASN A 1042 -37.88 -10.33 -1.30
CA ASN A 1042 -38.57 -11.11 -2.33
C ASN A 1042 -37.79 -12.33 -2.86
N ASP A 1043 -36.59 -12.60 -2.35
CA ASP A 1043 -35.76 -13.75 -2.70
C ASP A 1043 -34.91 -14.23 -1.49
N PRO A 1044 -34.26 -15.40 -1.58
CA PRO A 1044 -33.45 -15.95 -0.50
C PRO A 1044 -32.24 -15.10 -0.08
N ASP A 1045 -31.55 -14.43 -1.01
CA ASP A 1045 -30.35 -13.63 -0.73
C ASP A 1045 -30.74 -12.36 0.07
N LYS A 1046 -31.89 -11.74 -0.25
CA LYS A 1046 -32.44 -10.62 0.54
C LYS A 1046 -32.86 -11.05 1.95
N VAL A 1047 -33.45 -12.23 2.10
CA VAL A 1047 -33.77 -12.80 3.42
C VAL A 1047 -32.50 -13.04 4.23
N ALA A 1048 -31.44 -13.58 3.61
CA ALA A 1048 -30.14 -13.78 4.23
C ALA A 1048 -29.54 -12.45 4.70
N ALA A 1049 -29.50 -11.44 3.82
CA ALA A 1049 -29.02 -10.10 4.15
C ALA A 1049 -29.75 -9.50 5.37
N PHE A 1050 -31.07 -9.65 5.45
CA PHE A 1050 -31.84 -9.18 6.60
C PHE A 1050 -31.48 -9.93 7.90
N ASN A 1051 -31.37 -11.26 7.83
CA ASN A 1051 -30.99 -12.07 9.00
C ASN A 1051 -29.55 -11.78 9.47
N ILE A 1052 -28.64 -11.46 8.56
CA ILE A 1052 -27.27 -10.99 8.87
C ILE A 1052 -27.33 -9.67 9.66
N ALA A 1053 -28.16 -8.71 9.23
CA ALA A 1053 -28.36 -7.45 9.97
C ALA A 1053 -28.89 -7.70 11.38
N LYS A 1054 -29.88 -8.60 11.51
CA LYS A 1054 -30.50 -9.01 12.77
C LYS A 1054 -29.49 -9.63 13.74
N ARG A 1055 -28.60 -10.48 13.25
CA ARG A 1055 -27.53 -11.08 14.07
C ARG A 1055 -26.52 -10.06 14.56
N GLY A 1056 -26.16 -9.09 13.71
CA GLY A 1056 -25.32 -7.96 14.11
C GLY A 1056 -25.89 -7.19 15.30
N PHE A 1057 -27.21 -6.99 15.33
CA PHE A 1057 -27.95 -6.43 16.46
C PHE A 1057 -27.89 -7.32 17.70
N GLU A 1058 -28.20 -8.62 17.56
CA GLU A 1058 -28.28 -9.55 18.69
C GLU A 1058 -26.92 -9.70 19.39
N ASP A 1059 -25.84 -9.75 18.62
CA ASP A 1059 -24.50 -9.79 19.16
C ASP A 1059 -24.07 -8.48 19.83
N LEU A 1060 -24.65 -7.32 19.48
CA LEU A 1060 -24.39 -6.08 20.22
C LEU A 1060 -25.08 -6.10 21.60
N GLN A 1061 -26.25 -6.74 21.71
CA GLN A 1061 -26.98 -6.88 22.97
C GLN A 1061 -26.25 -7.79 23.98
N LYS A 1062 -25.50 -8.80 23.52
CA LYS A 1062 -24.72 -9.72 24.37
C LYS A 1062 -23.63 -9.03 25.22
N TYR A 1063 -23.30 -7.78 24.92
CA TYR A 1063 -22.35 -6.98 25.70
C TYR A 1063 -23.04 -6.12 26.80
N LYS A 1064 -24.33 -6.31 27.07
CA LYS A 1064 -25.00 -5.84 28.29
C LYS A 1064 -24.61 -6.74 29.45
#